data_AF-A0A939YTF5-F1
#
_entry.id   AF-A0A939YTF5-F1
#
_cell.length_a   1.000
_cell.length_b   1.000
_cell.length_c   1.000
_cell.angle_alpha   90.00
_cell.angle_beta   90.00
_cell.angle_gamma   90.00
#
_symmetry.space_group_name_H-M   'P 1'
#
loop_
_entity.id
_entity.type
_entity.pdbx_description
1 polymer ?
#
loop_
_entity_poly.entity_id
_entity_poly.type
_entity_poly.pdbx_seq_one_letter_code
_entity_poly.pdbx_strand_id
1 'polypeptide(L)'
;MISKKTKAITAGILTAAMSASSVVPALSASAAPNLSNSYATENGANNSFAAMFESLYDDVVTNGQANGYLSKNTNGSSFGIPYHGVETLIVEAPDYGHESTSEAMSYITWMAAMHDVLKEKKRISASSDDLAKAWATTEAMIPGWSTEAYGSKTKYDTIWNIASGKVGDKGLKADALSECPQPEDYPEKQEKGGDALNPIAKDLASAYSGTNGYYLMHWLADVDDWYGFGGGTPGAGTGKFTFINTFQRGEQESCFETVPQPCLEELKYGSTEMKDQDNGNGIKAIFNGDGQVPKQYAFTNAPDAEDRAIQAVFFANQFGVNCGEITGKAGVMGDQCRNDMFDKFYKKIGIGKTGKGMSSSTASKKDSQHYLMAWYTSWGGQLDASWGEYQWAWQIGCSHSHQFYQNPLAAYALAYDPNMSKAMKATSAVEDYEESFKRQLEMYLWLQSADGPFAGGCTNSKNGNYSEYDSSDPLFYDMAYVEHPVYADPGSNHWIGNQVWSMQRLAELYYYIKTTDCSLSGDKSGAKPGGLSVEAALEKLIDRWVAWFIENTKFDDDTWDYEIPASLDWSGKPATWTGTYDENANSGLTCTITGYGQGDIGCVSSLCNTLVLYAAASGVKPEVGNFEATASTTPEKGLQLANKLMSAQWMLGRDDIGIAFEDHNGSLERIFTQEVYIPSYYKGEMPDGSPLDGSAKNTFSSIRKIYEDDPMYKDCKASYEQYGDTEHYTYKLHRFWHMGDAIVTSGMFALLYPDVNPICKDGGPTPTEPPTTPPTDPPTTPPTDPPTTPEVTTTPGTVDVTMWGDANEDKKVNVADAVAVLQYICNQTKYALTEQGKANADVVDHGQGITGDDAMAIQKMDASLIKQSDCPVSSSDLKNFK
;
A
#
# COMPACT_ATOMS: atom_id res chain seq x y z
N MET A 1 -54.64 22.54 33.56
CA MET A 1 -54.12 22.17 34.91
C MET A 1 -54.11 20.65 35.03
N ILE A 2 -53.34 20.09 35.97
CA ILE A 2 -52.95 18.65 36.06
C ILE A 2 -51.96 18.26 34.95
N SER A 3 -50.77 17.68 35.17
CA SER A 3 -49.91 17.59 36.37
C SER A 3 -48.44 17.48 35.93
N LYS A 4 -47.48 18.03 36.69
CA LYS A 4 -46.05 18.17 36.32
C LYS A 4 -45.21 16.87 36.39
N LYS A 5 -45.80 15.67 36.23
CA LYS A 5 -45.08 14.38 36.35
C LYS A 5 -45.33 13.36 35.21
N THR A 6 -45.93 13.76 34.09
CA THR A 6 -46.26 12.83 32.98
C THR A 6 -45.99 13.44 31.59
N LYS A 7 -44.86 14.12 31.43
CA LYS A 7 -44.33 14.61 30.12
C LYS A 7 -42.79 14.51 30.04
N ALA A 8 -42.23 13.40 30.52
CA ALA A 8 -40.77 13.19 30.61
C ALA A 8 -40.33 11.71 30.46
N ILE A 9 -41.05 10.90 29.66
CA ILE A 9 -40.76 9.46 29.45
C ILE A 9 -40.84 9.09 27.94
N THR A 10 -40.67 10.04 27.01
CA THR A 10 -40.74 9.75 25.56
C THR A 10 -39.87 10.71 24.72
N ALA A 11 -38.64 10.95 25.18
CA ALA A 11 -37.66 11.80 24.50
C ALA A 11 -36.21 11.51 24.96
N GLY A 12 -35.80 10.24 25.06
CA GLY A 12 -34.48 9.91 25.62
C GLY A 12 -34.04 8.44 25.64
N ILE A 13 -34.53 7.60 24.72
CA ILE A 13 -34.05 6.21 24.55
C ILE A 13 -33.98 5.87 23.04
N LEU A 14 -33.43 6.77 22.21
CA LEU A 14 -33.09 6.47 20.81
C LEU A 14 -31.97 7.40 20.29
N THR A 15 -30.89 7.52 21.05
CA THR A 15 -29.66 8.28 20.68
C THR A 15 -28.44 7.73 21.44
N ALA A 16 -28.39 6.42 21.66
CA ALA A 16 -27.33 5.73 22.41
C ALA A 16 -27.28 4.25 22.01
N ALA A 17 -27.03 3.99 20.72
CA ALA A 17 -26.78 2.66 20.14
C ALA A 17 -26.11 2.73 18.75
N MET A 18 -25.32 3.77 18.49
CA MET A 18 -24.35 3.89 17.37
C MET A 18 -23.30 4.91 17.81
N SER A 19 -22.41 4.47 18.69
CA SER A 19 -21.37 5.32 19.28
C SER A 19 -20.18 4.44 19.65
N ALA A 20 -19.08 4.62 18.93
CA ALA A 20 -17.77 4.04 19.20
C ALA A 20 -17.77 2.52 19.44
N SER A 21 -17.63 1.75 18.35
CA SER A 21 -16.70 0.62 18.36
C SER A 21 -15.27 1.18 18.36
N SER A 22 -14.90 1.92 19.42
CA SER A 22 -13.51 2.30 19.64
C SER A 22 -12.78 1.01 19.91
N VAL A 23 -11.99 0.55 18.94
CA VAL A 23 -10.98 -0.48 19.19
C VAL A 23 -10.04 0.11 20.22
N VAL A 24 -10.26 -0.27 21.47
CA VAL A 24 -9.26 -0.19 22.52
C VAL A 24 -8.47 -1.47 22.31
N PRO A 25 -7.18 -1.40 21.90
CA PRO A 25 -6.33 -2.57 21.99
C PRO A 25 -6.40 -3.04 23.44
N ALA A 26 -6.97 -4.23 23.66
CA ALA A 26 -6.93 -4.81 24.97
C ALA A 26 -5.44 -4.98 25.29
N LEU A 27 -4.95 -4.30 26.33
CA LEU A 27 -3.63 -4.57 26.88
C LEU A 27 -3.59 -6.05 27.25
N SER A 28 -3.10 -6.88 26.34
CA SER A 28 -2.73 -8.25 26.64
C SER A 28 -1.73 -8.12 27.79
N ALA A 29 -2.01 -8.83 28.89
CA ALA A 29 -1.23 -8.68 30.10
C ALA A 29 0.16 -9.27 29.84
N SER A 30 1.06 -8.43 29.33
CA SER A 30 2.34 -8.86 28.80
C SER A 30 3.15 -9.54 29.90
N ALA A 31 3.53 -10.79 29.63
CA ALA A 31 4.72 -11.32 30.27
C ALA A 31 5.87 -10.36 29.94
N ALA A 32 6.69 -10.02 30.93
CA ALA A 32 7.74 -9.01 30.80
C ALA A 32 8.52 -9.20 29.47
N PRO A 33 8.68 -8.13 28.66
CA PRO A 33 9.03 -8.28 27.26
C PRO A 33 10.37 -8.98 27.11
N ASN A 34 10.37 -10.06 26.33
CA ASN A 34 11.57 -10.79 26.00
C ASN A 34 12.31 -10.02 24.90
N LEU A 35 12.96 -8.92 25.30
CA LEU A 35 13.72 -7.99 24.44
C LEU A 35 14.90 -8.63 23.68
N SER A 36 15.13 -9.93 23.90
CA SER A 36 15.88 -10.81 23.01
C SER A 36 15.03 -11.26 21.81
N ASN A 37 14.54 -10.32 20.99
CA ASN A 37 13.99 -10.65 19.69
C ASN A 37 15.16 -11.06 18.77
N SER A 38 15.32 -12.37 18.55
CA SER A 38 16.44 -12.89 17.76
C SER A 38 16.38 -12.42 16.31
N TYR A 39 15.20 -12.35 15.70
CA TYR A 39 15.02 -11.91 14.31
C TYR A 39 15.40 -10.43 14.13
N ALA A 40 15.13 -9.60 15.15
CA ALA A 40 15.52 -8.18 15.14
C ALA A 40 17.05 -7.96 15.14
N THR A 41 17.84 -8.95 15.57
CA THR A 41 19.31 -8.87 15.68
C THR A 41 20.03 -9.82 14.71
N GLU A 42 19.29 -10.66 13.98
CA GLU A 42 19.83 -11.68 13.09
C GLU A 42 20.70 -11.04 12.00
N ASN A 43 21.90 -11.60 11.78
CA ASN A 43 22.91 -11.10 10.86
C ASN A 43 23.28 -9.61 11.04
N GLY A 44 22.95 -9.01 12.20
CA GLY A 44 23.16 -7.58 12.46
C GLY A 44 22.13 -6.65 11.79
N ALA A 45 20.91 -7.13 11.52
CA ALA A 45 19.87 -6.37 10.82
C ALA A 45 19.49 -5.03 11.52
N ASN A 46 19.69 -4.90 12.83
CA ASN A 46 19.49 -3.64 13.57
C ASN A 46 20.74 -2.74 13.68
N ASN A 47 21.89 -3.09 13.10
CA ASN A 47 23.13 -2.31 13.21
C ASN A 47 23.02 -0.90 12.59
N SER A 48 22.13 -0.70 11.62
CA SER A 48 21.82 0.58 10.99
C SER A 48 20.47 0.51 10.27
N PHE A 49 19.89 1.65 9.92
CA PHE A 49 18.68 1.66 9.08
C PHE A 49 18.92 1.11 7.65
N ALA A 50 20.16 1.11 7.17
CA ALA A 50 20.51 0.44 5.91
C ALA A 50 20.43 -1.09 6.04
N ALA A 51 20.84 -1.65 7.19
CA ALA A 51 20.72 -3.07 7.47
C ALA A 51 19.24 -3.49 7.70
N MET A 52 18.43 -2.64 8.32
CA MET A 52 16.98 -2.85 8.44
C MET A 52 16.30 -2.84 7.06
N PHE A 53 16.71 -1.91 6.19
CA PHE A 53 16.28 -1.87 4.80
C PHE A 53 16.65 -3.16 4.05
N GLU A 54 17.94 -3.55 4.05
CA GLU A 54 18.41 -4.74 3.32
C GLU A 54 17.70 -6.00 3.82
N SER A 55 17.58 -6.20 5.14
CA SER A 55 16.88 -7.35 5.73
C SER A 55 15.41 -7.43 5.33
N LEU A 56 14.65 -6.33 5.45
CA LEU A 56 13.21 -6.37 5.21
C LEU A 56 12.90 -6.40 3.70
N TYR A 57 13.72 -5.74 2.87
CA TYR A 57 13.65 -5.88 1.41
C TYR A 57 13.93 -7.31 0.97
N ASP A 58 14.89 -7.99 1.60
CA ASP A 58 15.18 -9.38 1.28
C ASP A 58 14.02 -10.32 1.63
N ASP A 59 13.32 -10.12 2.74
CA ASP A 59 12.17 -10.98 3.08
C ASP A 59 10.95 -10.73 2.17
N VAL A 60 10.67 -9.46 1.87
CA VAL A 60 9.41 -9.03 1.26
C VAL A 60 9.49 -9.00 -0.27
N VAL A 61 10.67 -8.72 -0.83
CA VAL A 61 10.88 -8.57 -2.28
C VAL A 61 11.80 -9.66 -2.84
N THR A 62 13.02 -9.82 -2.31
CA THR A 62 13.98 -10.82 -2.85
C THR A 62 13.48 -12.25 -2.66
N ASN A 63 13.02 -12.57 -1.44
CA ASN A 63 12.48 -13.86 -1.02
C ASN A 63 10.94 -13.85 -0.93
N GLY A 64 10.27 -12.79 -1.38
CA GLY A 64 8.83 -12.59 -1.21
C GLY A 64 7.95 -13.72 -1.75
N GLN A 65 8.41 -14.49 -2.76
CA GLN A 65 7.71 -15.69 -3.23
C GLN A 65 7.82 -16.91 -2.28
N ALA A 66 8.91 -16.99 -1.50
CA ALA A 66 9.10 -18.02 -0.49
C ALA A 66 8.37 -17.66 0.81
N ASN A 67 8.39 -16.37 1.18
CA ASN A 67 7.77 -15.83 2.39
C ASN A 67 6.27 -15.50 2.22
N GLY A 68 5.71 -15.68 1.02
CA GLY A 68 4.27 -15.57 0.76
C GLY A 68 3.75 -14.18 0.41
N TYR A 69 4.59 -13.15 0.34
CA TYR A 69 4.21 -11.80 -0.10
C TYR A 69 3.92 -11.70 -1.61
N LEU A 70 4.62 -12.50 -2.42
CA LEU A 70 4.57 -12.42 -3.89
C LEU A 70 4.05 -13.74 -4.48
N SER A 71 3.08 -13.64 -5.38
CA SER A 71 2.55 -14.78 -6.13
C SER A 71 3.60 -15.35 -7.10
N LYS A 72 3.35 -16.60 -7.53
CA LYS A 72 4.07 -17.23 -8.66
C LYS A 72 3.67 -16.64 -10.01
N ASN A 73 2.57 -15.90 -10.07
CA ASN A 73 2.14 -15.18 -11.27
C ASN A 73 3.05 -13.96 -11.51
N THR A 74 3.63 -13.86 -12.70
CA THR A 74 4.64 -12.85 -13.08
C THR A 74 4.33 -12.28 -14.46
N ASN A 75 4.32 -10.96 -14.64
CA ASN A 75 4.09 -10.32 -15.94
C ASN A 75 5.39 -10.28 -16.78
N GLY A 76 5.77 -11.45 -17.31
CA GLY A 76 7.01 -11.63 -18.07
C GLY A 76 8.24 -11.62 -17.16
N SER A 77 9.20 -10.72 -17.43
CA SER A 77 10.45 -10.61 -16.65
C SER A 77 10.30 -9.65 -15.46
N SER A 78 9.29 -9.89 -14.63
CA SER A 78 8.93 -9.08 -13.46
C SER A 78 9.26 -9.78 -12.14
N PHE A 79 8.94 -9.15 -11.01
CA PHE A 79 8.74 -9.89 -9.75
C PHE A 79 7.42 -10.69 -9.80
N GLY A 80 7.20 -11.53 -8.80
CA GLY A 80 5.87 -12.04 -8.51
C GLY A 80 4.88 -10.90 -8.24
N ILE A 81 3.62 -11.09 -8.60
CA ILE A 81 2.54 -10.14 -8.30
C ILE A 81 2.35 -10.09 -6.77
N PRO A 82 2.45 -8.93 -6.11
CA PRO A 82 2.27 -8.83 -4.67
C PRO A 82 0.82 -9.10 -4.28
N TYR A 83 0.61 -9.91 -3.26
CA TYR A 83 -0.68 -10.01 -2.57
C TYR A 83 -0.90 -8.78 -1.68
N HIS A 84 -2.13 -8.59 -1.19
CA HIS A 84 -2.43 -7.55 -0.20
C HIS A 84 -1.81 -7.87 1.16
N GLY A 85 -1.83 -9.15 1.56
CA GLY A 85 -1.08 -9.69 2.70
C GLY A 85 -0.72 -11.16 2.50
N VAL A 86 0.20 -11.66 3.35
CA VAL A 86 0.58 -13.09 3.38
C VAL A 86 -0.56 -13.95 3.93
N GLU A 87 -1.30 -13.41 4.89
CA GLU A 87 -2.49 -14.02 5.47
C GLU A 87 -3.72 -13.84 4.58
N THR A 88 -4.60 -14.83 4.59
CA THR A 88 -5.73 -14.93 3.66
C THR A 88 -7.03 -14.29 4.17
N LEU A 89 -7.31 -14.35 5.47
CA LEU A 89 -8.50 -13.72 6.06
C LEU A 89 -8.22 -12.25 6.40
N ILE A 90 -8.30 -11.38 5.39
CA ILE A 90 -8.18 -9.93 5.51
C ILE A 90 -9.39 -9.29 4.83
N VAL A 91 -10.14 -8.46 5.56
CA VAL A 91 -11.35 -7.77 5.06
C VAL A 91 -11.33 -6.32 5.54
N GLU A 92 -11.01 -5.40 4.64
CA GLU A 92 -10.79 -3.98 4.99
C GLU A 92 -10.97 -3.01 3.82
N ALA A 93 -10.55 -3.40 2.62
CA ALA A 93 -10.87 -2.74 1.35
C ALA A 93 -10.87 -3.78 0.21
N PRO A 94 -9.80 -4.55 -0.01
CA PRO A 94 -9.94 -5.93 -0.46
C PRO A 94 -10.66 -6.76 0.62
N ASP A 95 -11.31 -7.84 0.20
CA ASP A 95 -12.10 -8.74 1.04
C ASP A 95 -11.52 -10.17 1.17
N TYR A 96 -10.33 -10.37 0.58
CA TYR A 96 -9.50 -11.56 0.71
C TYR A 96 -8.01 -11.18 0.56
N GLY A 97 -7.14 -11.72 1.41
CA GLY A 97 -5.75 -11.25 1.53
C GLY A 97 -4.85 -11.55 0.33
N HIS A 98 -5.18 -12.57 -0.47
CA HIS A 98 -4.51 -12.89 -1.75
C HIS A 98 -5.17 -12.20 -2.96
N GLU A 99 -6.06 -11.23 -2.74
CA GLU A 99 -6.27 -10.17 -3.74
C GLU A 99 -5.00 -9.29 -3.84
N SER A 100 -4.94 -8.45 -4.85
CA SER A 100 -3.89 -7.44 -5.03
C SER A 100 -4.51 -6.13 -5.48
N THR A 101 -3.87 -5.03 -5.10
CA THR A 101 -4.35 -3.67 -5.35
C THR A 101 -3.37 -2.89 -6.22
N SER A 102 -3.86 -1.85 -6.92
CA SER A 102 -2.98 -0.85 -7.56
C SER A 102 -2.04 -0.22 -6.52
N GLU A 103 -2.50 -0.07 -5.27
CA GLU A 103 -1.69 0.35 -4.13
C GLU A 103 -0.48 -0.56 -3.92
N ALA A 104 -0.67 -1.88 -3.74
CA ALA A 104 0.43 -2.84 -3.59
C ALA A 104 1.42 -2.78 -4.79
N MET A 105 0.87 -2.62 -6.00
CA MET A 105 1.65 -2.43 -7.24
C MET A 105 2.44 -1.11 -7.28
N SER A 106 1.98 -0.08 -6.58
CA SER A 106 2.71 1.18 -6.41
C SER A 106 3.80 1.09 -5.34
N TYR A 107 3.55 0.34 -4.25
CA TYR A 107 4.55 0.08 -3.21
C TYR A 107 5.73 -0.77 -3.69
N ILE A 108 5.52 -1.82 -4.51
CA ILE A 108 6.65 -2.59 -5.06
C ILE A 108 7.54 -1.72 -5.97
N THR A 109 6.94 -0.79 -6.72
CA THR A 109 7.69 0.22 -7.50
C THR A 109 8.45 1.18 -6.57
N TRP A 110 7.87 1.61 -5.45
CA TRP A 110 8.54 2.52 -4.51
C TRP A 110 9.68 1.86 -3.73
N MET A 111 9.52 0.62 -3.28
CA MET A 111 10.58 -0.17 -2.66
C MET A 111 11.75 -0.39 -3.61
N ALA A 112 11.48 -0.77 -4.87
CA ALA A 112 12.52 -0.96 -5.87
C ALA A 112 13.21 0.36 -6.29
N ALA A 113 12.47 1.47 -6.33
CA ALA A 113 13.06 2.81 -6.51
C ALA A 113 13.99 3.17 -5.34
N MET A 114 13.60 2.86 -4.09
CA MET A 114 14.44 3.06 -2.90
C MET A 114 15.71 2.20 -2.96
N HIS A 115 15.58 0.91 -3.28
CA HIS A 115 16.71 0.00 -3.48
C HIS A 115 17.74 0.56 -4.48
N ASP A 116 17.29 0.90 -5.69
CA ASP A 116 18.18 1.36 -6.76
C ASP A 116 18.82 2.72 -6.40
N VAL A 117 18.11 3.60 -5.67
CA VAL A 117 18.66 4.86 -5.14
C VAL A 117 19.70 4.63 -4.06
N LEU A 118 19.45 3.76 -3.08
CA LEU A 118 20.41 3.44 -2.03
C LEU A 118 21.68 2.81 -2.60
N LYS A 119 21.55 1.98 -3.65
CA LYS A 119 22.67 1.42 -4.40
C LYS A 119 23.47 2.53 -5.11
N GLU A 120 22.83 3.40 -5.87
CA GLU A 120 23.48 4.53 -6.56
C GLU A 120 24.18 5.49 -5.57
N LYS A 121 23.57 5.71 -4.40
CA LYS A 121 24.16 6.49 -3.30
C LYS A 121 25.14 5.71 -2.42
N LYS A 122 25.40 4.43 -2.71
CA LYS A 122 26.34 3.55 -1.99
C LYS A 122 26.04 3.44 -0.49
N ARG A 123 24.75 3.36 -0.15
CA ARG A 123 24.24 3.10 1.20
C ARG A 123 24.07 1.60 1.48
N ILE A 124 23.83 0.81 0.44
CA ILE A 124 23.65 -0.65 0.47
C ILE A 124 24.61 -1.33 -0.52
N SER A 125 24.81 -2.64 -0.38
CA SER A 125 25.78 -3.41 -1.20
C SER A 125 25.13 -4.22 -2.34
N ALA A 126 24.03 -3.70 -2.90
CA ALA A 126 23.27 -4.34 -3.98
C ALA A 126 24.01 -4.43 -5.32
N SER A 127 23.68 -5.46 -6.12
CA SER A 127 24.29 -5.71 -7.43
C SER A 127 23.32 -5.65 -8.63
N SER A 128 22.01 -5.76 -8.40
CA SER A 128 20.95 -5.60 -9.39
C SER A 128 20.44 -4.17 -9.47
N ASP A 129 19.74 -3.84 -10.57
CA ASP A 129 18.72 -2.78 -10.61
C ASP A 129 17.36 -3.47 -10.69
N ASP A 130 16.40 -3.01 -9.91
CA ASP A 130 15.14 -3.72 -9.68
C ASP A 130 13.88 -2.91 -10.03
N LEU A 131 13.99 -1.58 -10.17
CA LEU A 131 12.88 -0.72 -10.59
C LEU A 131 12.26 -1.15 -11.93
N ALA A 132 13.07 -1.67 -12.87
CA ALA A 132 12.57 -2.17 -14.15
C ALA A 132 11.73 -3.46 -14.02
N LYS A 133 12.06 -4.34 -13.06
CA LYS A 133 11.25 -5.53 -12.76
C LYS A 133 9.97 -5.14 -12.04
N ALA A 134 10.07 -4.22 -11.07
CA ALA A 134 8.92 -3.72 -10.32
C ALA A 134 7.90 -3.02 -11.24
N TRP A 135 8.34 -2.16 -12.15
CA TRP A 135 7.44 -1.54 -13.13
C TRP A 135 6.80 -2.56 -14.07
N ALA A 136 7.51 -3.61 -14.47
CA ALA A 136 6.92 -4.72 -15.23
C ALA A 136 5.87 -5.49 -14.39
N THR A 137 6.06 -5.61 -13.07
CA THR A 137 5.04 -6.13 -12.14
C THR A 137 3.83 -5.20 -12.09
N THR A 138 4.02 -3.89 -11.96
CA THR A 138 2.94 -2.88 -11.99
C THR A 138 2.13 -2.95 -13.30
N GLU A 139 2.78 -3.19 -14.44
CA GLU A 139 2.09 -3.43 -15.73
C GLU A 139 1.18 -4.66 -15.74
N ALA A 140 1.31 -5.59 -14.77
CA ALA A 140 0.35 -6.69 -14.58
C ALA A 140 -1.05 -6.20 -14.18
N MET A 141 -1.13 -5.03 -13.53
CA MET A 141 -2.37 -4.42 -13.08
C MET A 141 -3.00 -3.49 -14.13
N ILE A 142 -2.35 -3.30 -15.29
CA ILE A 142 -2.82 -2.40 -16.35
C ILE A 142 -3.53 -3.21 -17.46
N PRO A 143 -4.85 -3.02 -17.69
CA PRO A 143 -5.59 -3.70 -18.75
C PRO A 143 -4.99 -3.40 -20.14
N GLY A 144 -4.59 -4.45 -20.86
CA GLY A 144 -3.91 -4.34 -22.17
C GLY A 144 -2.38 -4.37 -22.11
N TRP A 145 -1.78 -4.31 -20.92
CA TRP A 145 -0.35 -4.54 -20.70
C TRP A 145 -0.08 -5.80 -19.87
N SER A 146 -1.04 -6.24 -19.06
CA SER A 146 -0.99 -7.54 -18.38
C SER A 146 -1.00 -8.71 -19.36
N THR A 147 0.08 -9.48 -19.38
CA THR A 147 0.22 -10.68 -20.23
C THR A 147 -0.40 -11.91 -19.59
N GLU A 148 -0.36 -12.00 -18.25
CA GLU A 148 -0.91 -13.12 -17.48
C GLU A 148 -2.43 -13.06 -17.32
N ALA A 149 -3.01 -11.86 -17.31
CA ALA A 149 -4.42 -11.65 -16.99
C ALA A 149 -5.38 -12.56 -17.78
N TYR A 150 -6.43 -13.02 -17.09
CA TYR A 150 -7.59 -13.55 -17.75
C TYR A 150 -8.15 -12.50 -18.74
N GLY A 151 -8.39 -12.93 -19.98
CA GLY A 151 -8.83 -12.03 -21.04
C GLY A 151 -7.76 -11.07 -21.59
N SER A 152 -6.45 -11.33 -21.43
CA SER A 152 -5.34 -10.53 -22.00
C SER A 152 -5.33 -10.35 -23.53
N LYS A 153 -6.31 -10.93 -24.26
CA LYS A 153 -6.55 -10.75 -25.70
C LYS A 153 -7.72 -9.81 -26.03
N THR A 154 -8.32 -9.18 -25.02
CA THR A 154 -9.41 -8.20 -25.18
C THR A 154 -8.90 -6.95 -25.88
N LYS A 155 -9.71 -6.37 -26.79
CA LYS A 155 -9.30 -5.28 -27.68
C LYS A 155 -9.47 -3.89 -27.07
N TYR A 156 -8.83 -3.64 -25.92
CA TYR A 156 -8.95 -2.35 -25.23
C TYR A 156 -8.44 -1.17 -26.08
N ASP A 157 -7.56 -1.41 -27.06
CA ASP A 157 -7.06 -0.43 -28.05
C ASP A 157 -8.18 0.26 -28.85
N THR A 158 -9.30 -0.43 -29.07
CA THR A 158 -10.45 0.10 -29.82
C THR A 158 -11.10 1.31 -29.14
N ILE A 159 -10.87 1.52 -27.83
CA ILE A 159 -11.34 2.70 -27.11
C ILE A 159 -10.86 3.99 -27.77
N TRP A 160 -9.67 4.01 -28.38
CA TRP A 160 -9.14 5.16 -29.09
C TRP A 160 -9.85 5.45 -30.42
N ASN A 161 -10.37 4.42 -31.11
CA ASN A 161 -11.17 4.60 -32.32
C ASN A 161 -12.58 5.15 -31.97
N ILE A 162 -13.14 4.75 -30.84
CA ILE A 162 -14.42 5.28 -30.31
C ILE A 162 -14.22 6.73 -29.84
N ALA A 163 -13.22 6.99 -29.00
CA ALA A 163 -12.88 8.30 -28.45
C ALA A 163 -12.57 9.36 -29.54
N SER A 164 -11.84 8.98 -30.59
CA SER A 164 -11.58 9.85 -31.75
C SER A 164 -12.78 10.03 -32.69
N GLY A 165 -13.87 9.28 -32.49
CA GLY A 165 -15.10 9.38 -33.29
C GLY A 165 -15.08 8.65 -34.62
N LYS A 166 -14.14 7.72 -34.84
CA LYS A 166 -14.00 6.94 -36.08
C LYS A 166 -15.07 5.85 -36.20
N VAL A 167 -15.44 5.23 -35.07
CA VAL A 167 -16.37 4.09 -34.98
C VAL A 167 -17.43 4.31 -33.91
N GLY A 168 -18.49 3.50 -33.92
CA GLY A 168 -19.42 3.40 -32.80
C GLY A 168 -20.22 4.67 -32.48
N ASP A 169 -20.46 4.88 -31.19
CA ASP A 169 -21.19 6.02 -30.60
C ASP A 169 -20.48 7.38 -30.71
N LYS A 170 -19.28 7.43 -31.32
CA LYS A 170 -18.51 8.64 -31.67
C LYS A 170 -18.04 9.53 -30.52
N GLY A 171 -17.65 8.90 -29.42
CA GLY A 171 -16.99 9.52 -28.27
C GLY A 171 -17.05 8.57 -27.09
N LEU A 172 -16.31 8.85 -26.02
CA LEU A 172 -16.52 8.15 -24.75
C LEU A 172 -17.72 8.78 -24.06
N LYS A 173 -18.80 7.99 -23.95
CA LYS A 173 -20.13 8.45 -23.52
C LYS A 173 -20.65 7.53 -22.43
N ALA A 174 -20.86 8.07 -21.23
CA ALA A 174 -21.55 7.38 -20.14
C ALA A 174 -23.00 7.86 -20.02
N ASP A 175 -23.89 7.02 -19.50
CA ASP A 175 -25.24 7.42 -19.09
C ASP A 175 -25.17 7.97 -17.67
N ALA A 176 -25.59 9.22 -17.46
CA ALA A 176 -25.56 9.83 -16.13
C ALA A 176 -26.68 9.28 -15.23
N LEU A 177 -26.29 8.76 -14.06
CA LEU A 177 -27.15 8.13 -13.04
C LEU A 177 -26.80 8.70 -11.66
N SER A 178 -27.79 8.79 -10.78
CA SER A 178 -27.55 9.09 -9.36
C SER A 178 -26.73 8.00 -8.69
N GLU A 179 -26.06 8.36 -7.60
CA GLU A 179 -25.73 7.39 -6.54
C GLU A 179 -26.84 7.44 -5.48
N CYS A 180 -27.03 6.33 -4.76
CA CYS A 180 -27.90 6.24 -3.59
C CYS A 180 -27.07 6.10 -2.31
N PRO A 181 -27.64 6.46 -1.14
CA PRO A 181 -26.94 6.37 0.13
C PRO A 181 -26.77 4.92 0.62
N GLN A 182 -27.72 4.03 0.32
CA GLN A 182 -27.78 2.67 0.88
C GLN A 182 -27.66 1.59 -0.21
N PRO A 183 -27.03 0.43 0.06
CA PRO A 183 -26.93 -0.68 -0.90
C PRO A 183 -28.29 -1.23 -1.37
N GLU A 184 -29.34 -1.11 -0.53
CA GLU A 184 -30.70 -1.60 -0.83
C GLU A 184 -31.48 -0.75 -1.85
N ASP A 185 -31.08 0.50 -2.03
CA ASP A 185 -31.68 1.40 -3.05
C ASP A 185 -31.23 1.02 -4.48
N TYR A 186 -30.10 0.31 -4.61
CA TYR A 186 -29.60 -0.19 -5.89
C TYR A 186 -30.36 -1.46 -6.35
N PRO A 187 -30.45 -1.74 -7.66
CA PRO A 187 -30.01 -0.93 -8.80
C PRO A 187 -30.76 0.40 -8.89
N GLU A 188 -30.06 1.44 -9.35
CA GLU A 188 -30.55 2.82 -9.32
C GLU A 188 -31.89 3.01 -10.07
N LYS A 189 -32.90 3.54 -9.36
CA LYS A 189 -34.24 3.84 -9.92
C LYS A 189 -34.53 5.34 -10.07
N GLN A 190 -33.61 6.23 -9.70
CA GLN A 190 -33.82 7.69 -9.73
C GLN A 190 -33.61 8.31 -11.14
N GLU A 191 -33.31 9.62 -11.16
CA GLU A 191 -33.29 10.48 -12.34
C GLU A 191 -32.14 10.15 -13.30
N LYS A 192 -32.46 9.92 -14.58
CA LYS A 192 -31.46 9.81 -15.65
C LYS A 192 -31.01 11.19 -16.13
N GLY A 193 -29.72 11.49 -15.99
CA GLY A 193 -29.12 12.77 -16.36
C GLY A 193 -28.72 12.93 -17.83
N GLY A 194 -29.03 11.95 -18.67
CA GLY A 194 -28.65 11.91 -20.09
C GLY A 194 -27.16 11.67 -20.33
N ASP A 195 -26.74 11.88 -21.58
CA ASP A 195 -25.38 11.60 -22.06
C ASP A 195 -24.31 12.47 -21.38
N ALA A 196 -23.31 11.80 -20.79
CA ALA A 196 -22.08 12.38 -20.27
C ALA A 196 -20.92 12.10 -21.24
N LEU A 197 -20.42 13.12 -21.93
CA LEU A 197 -19.34 13.01 -22.91
C LEU A 197 -18.01 13.49 -22.33
N ASN A 198 -16.97 12.65 -22.35
CA ASN A 198 -15.64 13.04 -21.86
C ASN A 198 -15.06 14.21 -22.68
N PRO A 199 -14.78 15.39 -22.07
CA PRO A 199 -14.25 16.57 -22.76
C PRO A 199 -12.84 16.41 -23.35
N ILE A 200 -12.00 15.52 -22.80
CA ILE A 200 -10.59 15.32 -23.20
C ILE A 200 -10.33 14.03 -24.00
N ALA A 201 -11.34 13.16 -24.17
CA ALA A 201 -11.19 11.88 -24.87
C ALA A 201 -10.58 11.99 -26.29
N LYS A 202 -10.84 13.09 -27.01
CA LYS A 202 -10.25 13.34 -28.34
C LYS A 202 -8.79 13.76 -28.29
N ASP A 203 -8.37 14.47 -27.24
CA ASP A 203 -6.97 14.83 -27.04
C ASP A 203 -6.15 13.60 -26.66
N LEU A 204 -6.67 12.78 -25.73
CA LEU A 204 -6.10 11.49 -25.35
C LEU A 204 -6.01 10.55 -26.56
N ALA A 205 -7.08 10.38 -27.34
CA ALA A 205 -7.05 9.56 -28.55
C ALA A 205 -6.09 10.10 -29.63
N SER A 206 -5.86 11.41 -29.70
CA SER A 206 -4.89 12.01 -30.63
C SER A 206 -3.44 11.74 -30.21
N ALA A 207 -3.17 11.67 -28.91
CA ALA A 207 -1.86 11.35 -28.35
C ALA A 207 -1.55 9.84 -28.33
N TYR A 208 -2.56 9.00 -28.10
CA TYR A 208 -2.40 7.57 -27.73
C TYR A 208 -3.03 6.57 -28.70
N SER A 209 -3.57 7.01 -29.85
CA SER A 209 -4.00 6.12 -30.94
C SER A 209 -2.90 5.13 -31.31
N GLY A 210 -3.19 3.83 -31.19
CA GLY A 210 -2.25 2.74 -31.49
C GLY A 210 -1.51 2.17 -30.27
N THR A 211 -1.82 2.63 -29.05
CA THR A 211 -1.47 1.92 -27.81
C THR A 211 -2.53 0.87 -27.46
N ASN A 212 -2.25 0.00 -26.49
CA ASN A 212 -3.10 -1.15 -26.13
C ASN A 212 -4.38 -0.80 -25.37
N GLY A 213 -4.67 0.49 -25.11
CA GLY A 213 -5.79 0.97 -24.31
C GLY A 213 -5.35 2.09 -23.37
N TYR A 214 -6.07 2.29 -22.26
CA TYR A 214 -5.61 3.14 -21.16
C TYR A 214 -4.44 2.49 -20.41
N TYR A 215 -3.41 3.29 -20.13
CA TYR A 215 -2.24 2.96 -19.35
C TYR A 215 -2.43 3.35 -17.88
N LEU A 216 -3.55 2.88 -17.32
CA LEU A 216 -3.96 3.07 -15.93
C LEU A 216 -4.10 1.70 -15.27
N MET A 217 -3.76 1.61 -14.00
CA MET A 217 -3.98 0.40 -13.22
C MET A 217 -5.48 0.22 -12.98
N HIS A 218 -5.94 -1.02 -12.97
CA HIS A 218 -7.17 -1.33 -12.26
C HIS A 218 -6.90 -1.39 -10.76
N TRP A 219 -7.85 -0.99 -9.91
CA TRP A 219 -7.59 -0.91 -8.47
C TRP A 219 -7.51 -2.27 -7.75
N LEU A 220 -8.16 -3.33 -8.25
CA LEU A 220 -8.25 -4.64 -7.60
C LEU A 220 -8.09 -5.82 -8.58
N ALA A 221 -7.46 -6.90 -8.13
CA ALA A 221 -7.43 -8.17 -8.84
C ALA A 221 -7.35 -9.37 -7.90
N ASP A 222 -7.99 -10.46 -8.29
CA ASP A 222 -7.84 -11.78 -7.71
C ASP A 222 -6.59 -12.42 -8.31
N VAL A 223 -5.54 -12.60 -7.50
CA VAL A 223 -4.22 -12.99 -8.01
C VAL A 223 -4.16 -14.46 -8.38
N ASP A 224 -4.82 -15.32 -7.59
CA ASP A 224 -4.75 -16.78 -7.70
C ASP A 224 -6.00 -17.40 -8.37
N ASP A 225 -6.96 -16.56 -8.77
CA ASP A 225 -8.31 -16.95 -9.18
C ASP A 225 -9.07 -17.71 -8.08
N TRP A 226 -8.95 -17.20 -6.84
CA TRP A 226 -9.64 -17.71 -5.68
C TRP A 226 -11.16 -17.70 -5.88
N TYR A 227 -11.72 -16.61 -6.41
CA TYR A 227 -13.13 -16.51 -6.77
C TYR A 227 -13.53 -17.40 -7.95
N GLY A 228 -12.59 -17.82 -8.82
CA GLY A 228 -12.85 -18.67 -10.00
C GLY A 228 -13.41 -17.94 -11.23
N PHE A 229 -13.37 -16.60 -11.24
CA PHE A 229 -13.81 -15.79 -12.38
C PHE A 229 -12.92 -15.97 -13.63
N GLY A 230 -11.63 -16.26 -13.46
CA GLY A 230 -10.65 -16.56 -14.50
C GLY A 230 -10.74 -17.98 -15.08
N GLY A 231 -11.68 -18.79 -14.59
CA GLY A 231 -11.96 -20.15 -15.08
C GLY A 231 -11.16 -21.27 -14.39
N GLY A 232 -10.45 -20.96 -13.30
CA GLY A 232 -9.92 -21.96 -12.36
C GLY A 232 -11.03 -22.65 -11.57
N THR A 233 -10.65 -23.66 -10.78
CA THR A 233 -11.51 -24.12 -9.69
C THR A 233 -11.36 -23.14 -8.53
N PRO A 234 -12.46 -22.56 -8.00
CA PRO A 234 -12.40 -21.64 -6.87
C PRO A 234 -11.55 -22.21 -5.72
N GLY A 235 -10.70 -21.36 -5.14
CA GLY A 235 -9.88 -21.69 -3.95
C GLY A 235 -8.72 -22.64 -4.19
N ALA A 236 -8.62 -23.24 -5.38
CA ALA A 236 -7.55 -24.18 -5.70
C ALA A 236 -6.26 -23.52 -6.20
N GLY A 237 -6.25 -22.20 -6.43
CA GLY A 237 -5.10 -21.48 -7.01
C GLY A 237 -4.74 -21.95 -8.43
N THR A 238 -5.75 -22.37 -9.20
CA THR A 238 -5.57 -23.06 -10.51
C THR A 238 -5.90 -22.21 -11.73
N GLY A 239 -6.42 -21.01 -11.54
CA GLY A 239 -6.85 -20.14 -12.63
C GLY A 239 -5.77 -19.16 -13.08
N LYS A 240 -6.22 -17.97 -13.47
CA LYS A 240 -5.36 -16.86 -13.90
C LYS A 240 -5.62 -15.64 -13.03
N PHE A 241 -4.58 -14.82 -12.83
CA PHE A 241 -4.72 -13.45 -12.36
C PHE A 241 -5.92 -12.77 -13.07
N THR A 242 -6.90 -12.30 -12.30
CA THR A 242 -8.19 -11.86 -12.84
C THR A 242 -8.58 -10.52 -12.24
N PHE A 243 -8.78 -9.53 -13.11
CA PHE A 243 -9.34 -8.24 -12.73
C PHE A 243 -10.79 -8.42 -12.23
N ILE A 244 -11.01 -8.02 -10.98
CA ILE A 244 -12.29 -8.07 -10.28
C ILE A 244 -12.57 -6.70 -9.67
N ASN A 245 -13.82 -6.46 -9.31
CA ASN A 245 -14.24 -5.25 -8.64
C ASN A 245 -15.27 -5.62 -7.57
N THR A 246 -15.50 -4.72 -6.61
CA THR A 246 -16.43 -4.92 -5.49
C THR A 246 -17.36 -3.71 -5.39
N PHE A 247 -16.91 -2.62 -4.77
CA PHE A 247 -17.70 -1.41 -4.50
C PHE A 247 -18.38 -0.81 -5.74
N GLN A 248 -19.71 -0.69 -5.71
CA GLN A 248 -20.57 -0.10 -6.74
C GLN A 248 -21.84 0.60 -6.20
N ARG A 249 -22.15 0.50 -4.90
CA ARG A 249 -23.49 0.81 -4.34
C ARG A 249 -23.50 1.85 -3.21
N GLY A 250 -22.73 2.92 -3.39
CA GLY A 250 -22.87 4.15 -2.61
C GLY A 250 -22.13 4.15 -1.27
N GLU A 251 -22.38 5.20 -0.47
CA GLU A 251 -21.53 5.54 0.67
C GLU A 251 -21.64 4.59 1.87
N GLN A 252 -22.72 3.81 1.97
CA GLN A 252 -22.91 2.79 3.00
C GLN A 252 -22.63 1.35 2.50
N GLU A 253 -22.03 1.16 1.33
CA GLU A 253 -21.49 -0.16 0.96
C GLU A 253 -20.10 -0.35 1.58
N SER A 254 -20.04 -0.91 2.78
CA SER A 254 -18.76 -1.32 3.38
C SER A 254 -18.16 -2.53 2.63
N CYS A 255 -16.88 -2.84 2.90
CA CYS A 255 -16.20 -4.01 2.35
C CYS A 255 -17.01 -5.32 2.58
N PHE A 256 -17.67 -5.44 3.74
CA PHE A 256 -18.49 -6.59 4.12
C PHE A 256 -19.83 -6.71 3.36
N GLU A 257 -20.26 -5.68 2.64
CA GLU A 257 -21.57 -5.60 1.99
C GLU A 257 -21.51 -5.80 0.47
N THR A 258 -20.32 -5.87 -0.09
CA THR A 258 -20.07 -6.04 -1.53
C THR A 258 -20.42 -7.43 -2.05
N VAL A 259 -20.72 -7.52 -3.35
CA VAL A 259 -20.90 -8.78 -4.11
C VAL A 259 -19.83 -8.83 -5.19
N PRO A 260 -18.69 -9.53 -5.02
CA PRO A 260 -17.55 -9.44 -5.93
C PRO A 260 -17.89 -9.83 -7.37
N GLN A 261 -17.40 -9.05 -8.34
CA GLN A 261 -17.70 -9.20 -9.78
C GLN A 261 -16.43 -9.19 -10.65
N PRO A 262 -16.40 -9.92 -11.79
CA PRO A 262 -15.31 -9.80 -12.74
C PRO A 262 -15.41 -8.47 -13.49
N CYS A 263 -14.26 -7.86 -13.78
CA CYS A 263 -14.20 -6.74 -14.71
C CYS A 263 -14.72 -7.13 -16.09
N LEU A 264 -14.39 -8.35 -16.54
CA LEU A 264 -14.88 -8.96 -17.77
C LEU A 264 -16.20 -9.70 -17.50
N GLU A 265 -17.31 -9.01 -17.68
CA GLU A 265 -18.65 -9.59 -17.61
C GLU A 265 -18.94 -10.35 -18.91
N GLU A 266 -18.73 -11.66 -18.89
CA GLU A 266 -19.05 -12.58 -20.00
C GLU A 266 -20.43 -13.25 -19.87
N LEU A 267 -21.23 -12.90 -18.84
CA LEU A 267 -22.54 -13.51 -18.53
C LEU A 267 -22.47 -15.02 -18.17
N LYS A 268 -21.28 -15.45 -17.70
CA LYS A 268 -21.01 -16.82 -17.26
C LYS A 268 -21.62 -17.12 -15.89
N TYR A 269 -21.37 -16.21 -14.94
CA TYR A 269 -21.74 -16.31 -13.53
C TYR A 269 -22.84 -15.29 -13.18
N GLY A 270 -23.35 -15.35 -11.96
CA GLY A 270 -24.50 -14.54 -11.57
C GLY A 270 -25.79 -15.14 -12.13
N SER A 271 -26.64 -14.33 -12.76
CA SER A 271 -28.04 -14.72 -12.97
C SER A 271 -28.23 -15.83 -14.00
N THR A 272 -29.14 -16.74 -13.68
CA THR A 272 -29.53 -17.84 -14.57
C THR A 272 -30.84 -17.60 -15.30
N GLU A 273 -31.63 -16.58 -14.92
CA GLU A 273 -33.05 -16.53 -15.27
C GLU A 273 -33.38 -15.78 -16.57
N MET A 274 -32.47 -14.92 -17.08
CA MET A 274 -32.71 -14.04 -18.23
C MET A 274 -31.58 -14.10 -19.29
N LYS A 275 -31.21 -15.31 -19.74
CA LYS A 275 -30.14 -15.47 -20.76
C LYS A 275 -30.67 -15.31 -22.19
N ASP A 276 -30.47 -14.13 -22.79
CA ASP A 276 -30.37 -14.01 -24.25
C ASP A 276 -28.97 -14.50 -24.68
N GLN A 277 -28.82 -14.95 -25.92
CA GLN A 277 -27.52 -15.43 -26.42
C GLN A 277 -26.50 -14.28 -26.57
N ASP A 278 -26.99 -13.07 -26.83
CA ASP A 278 -26.17 -11.89 -27.10
C ASP A 278 -26.29 -10.76 -26.04
N ASN A 279 -27.28 -10.80 -25.11
CA ASN A 279 -27.52 -9.71 -24.14
C ASN A 279 -28.34 -10.09 -22.87
N GLY A 280 -27.73 -10.06 -21.68
CA GLY A 280 -28.36 -10.30 -20.37
C GLY A 280 -28.24 -11.75 -19.83
N ASN A 281 -28.23 -12.02 -18.53
CA ASN A 281 -27.97 -11.18 -17.34
C ASN A 281 -26.89 -11.87 -16.50
N GLY A 282 -25.79 -11.19 -16.19
CA GLY A 282 -24.67 -11.75 -15.43
C GLY A 282 -24.74 -11.41 -13.93
N ILE A 283 -23.58 -11.18 -13.32
CA ILE A 283 -23.49 -10.71 -11.93
C ILE A 283 -23.77 -9.20 -11.83
N LYS A 284 -23.35 -8.41 -12.82
CA LYS A 284 -23.54 -6.95 -12.83
C LYS A 284 -24.99 -6.48 -12.93
N ALA A 285 -25.95 -7.38 -13.17
CA ALA A 285 -27.37 -7.01 -13.11
C ALA A 285 -27.83 -6.63 -11.69
N ILE A 286 -27.11 -7.04 -10.63
CA ILE A 286 -27.32 -6.55 -9.25
C ILE A 286 -27.21 -5.01 -9.18
N PHE A 287 -26.24 -4.44 -9.93
CA PHE A 287 -25.94 -3.00 -9.92
C PHE A 287 -26.67 -2.25 -11.04
N ASN A 288 -26.72 -2.83 -12.25
CA ASN A 288 -27.22 -2.19 -13.46
C ASN A 288 -28.74 -2.35 -13.67
N GLY A 289 -29.39 -3.27 -12.95
CA GLY A 289 -30.83 -3.48 -12.98
C GLY A 289 -31.31 -4.74 -13.71
N ASP A 290 -32.62 -4.97 -13.65
CA ASP A 290 -33.39 -6.03 -14.33
C ASP A 290 -33.39 -5.91 -15.88
N GLY A 291 -32.68 -4.92 -16.42
CA GLY A 291 -32.45 -4.80 -17.86
C GLY A 291 -31.38 -5.78 -18.34
N GLN A 292 -31.38 -6.06 -19.65
CA GLN A 292 -30.36 -6.91 -20.27
C GLN A 292 -28.96 -6.29 -20.10
N VAL A 293 -28.12 -6.91 -19.27
CA VAL A 293 -26.71 -6.53 -19.12
C VAL A 293 -25.89 -7.08 -20.29
N PRO A 294 -25.24 -6.25 -21.13
CA PRO A 294 -24.42 -6.73 -22.23
C PRO A 294 -23.08 -7.26 -21.72
N LYS A 295 -22.46 -8.16 -22.51
CA LYS A 295 -21.07 -8.55 -22.26
C LYS A 295 -20.15 -7.34 -22.40
N GLN A 296 -19.36 -7.08 -21.37
CA GLN A 296 -18.63 -5.83 -21.24
C GLN A 296 -17.40 -5.96 -20.35
N TYR A 297 -16.40 -5.13 -20.61
CA TYR A 297 -15.36 -4.82 -19.62
C TYR A 297 -15.70 -3.54 -18.87
N ALA A 298 -15.34 -3.45 -17.60
CA ALA A 298 -15.36 -2.22 -16.82
C ALA A 298 -14.22 -2.25 -15.78
N PHE A 299 -13.45 -1.18 -15.70
CA PHE A 299 -12.34 -0.99 -14.79
C PHE A 299 -12.46 0.37 -14.10
N THR A 300 -11.82 0.49 -12.95
CA THR A 300 -11.75 1.69 -12.10
C THR A 300 -10.33 1.78 -11.58
N ASN A 301 -9.66 2.93 -11.67
CA ASN A 301 -8.36 3.12 -11.02
C ASN A 301 -8.53 3.62 -9.58
N ALA A 302 -7.41 3.79 -8.88
CA ALA A 302 -7.32 4.54 -7.64
C ALA A 302 -6.13 5.50 -7.78
N PRO A 303 -6.35 6.77 -8.15
CA PRO A 303 -5.28 7.64 -8.65
C PRO A 303 -4.19 7.97 -7.62
N ASP A 304 -4.44 7.75 -6.32
CA ASP A 304 -3.38 7.83 -5.30
C ASP A 304 -2.26 6.81 -5.56
N ALA A 305 -2.59 5.64 -6.13
CA ALA A 305 -1.67 4.58 -6.47
C ALA A 305 -0.89 4.85 -7.76
N GLU A 306 -1.56 5.37 -8.81
CA GLU A 306 -0.82 5.90 -9.97
C GLU A 306 0.13 7.02 -9.56
N ASP A 307 -0.34 8.00 -8.77
CA ASP A 307 0.50 9.09 -8.30
C ASP A 307 1.64 8.62 -7.37
N ARG A 308 1.43 7.57 -6.54
CA ARG A 308 2.50 6.94 -5.74
C ARG A 308 3.54 6.24 -6.63
N ALA A 309 3.13 5.57 -7.71
CA ALA A 309 4.04 4.98 -8.69
C ALA A 309 4.84 6.06 -9.47
N ILE A 310 4.18 7.17 -9.82
CA ILE A 310 4.82 8.33 -10.46
C ILE A 310 5.81 9.01 -9.49
N GLN A 311 5.44 9.18 -8.22
CA GLN A 311 6.31 9.67 -7.13
C GLN A 311 7.55 8.79 -6.97
N ALA A 312 7.41 7.46 -6.97
CA ALA A 312 8.54 6.54 -6.88
C ALA A 312 9.54 6.70 -8.05
N VAL A 313 9.05 6.79 -9.29
CA VAL A 313 9.90 7.04 -10.46
C VAL A 313 10.49 8.45 -10.43
N PHE A 314 9.77 9.45 -9.92
CA PHE A 314 10.29 10.81 -9.74
C PHE A 314 11.44 10.81 -8.73
N PHE A 315 11.26 10.21 -7.55
CA PHE A 315 12.28 10.01 -6.52
C PHE A 315 13.54 9.34 -7.10
N ALA A 316 13.39 8.26 -7.86
CA ALA A 316 14.52 7.58 -8.50
C ALA A 316 15.31 8.52 -9.44
N ASN A 317 14.62 9.27 -10.31
CA ASN A 317 15.25 10.30 -11.16
C ASN A 317 15.90 11.43 -10.34
N GLN A 318 15.30 11.84 -9.20
CA GLN A 318 15.82 12.90 -8.34
C GLN A 318 17.14 12.53 -7.70
N PHE A 319 17.34 11.27 -7.35
CA PHE A 319 18.57 10.78 -6.74
C PHE A 319 19.57 10.16 -7.75
N GLY A 320 19.27 10.21 -9.04
CA GLY A 320 20.22 9.92 -10.12
C GLY A 320 20.11 8.54 -10.77
N VAL A 321 19.12 7.73 -10.39
CA VAL A 321 18.85 6.44 -11.02
C VAL A 321 18.33 6.68 -12.44
N ASN A 322 18.96 6.02 -13.43
CA ASN A 322 18.56 6.13 -14.83
C ASN A 322 17.32 5.27 -15.12
N CYS A 323 16.14 5.84 -14.92
CA CYS A 323 14.86 5.17 -15.14
C CYS A 323 14.52 4.93 -16.63
N GLY A 324 15.27 5.52 -17.57
CA GLY A 324 15.12 5.28 -19.02
C GLY A 324 13.68 5.50 -19.54
N GLU A 325 13.10 4.46 -20.16
CA GLU A 325 11.73 4.52 -20.69
C GLU A 325 10.65 4.56 -19.59
N ILE A 326 10.97 4.17 -18.35
CA ILE A 326 10.01 4.14 -17.22
C ILE A 326 9.57 5.56 -16.86
N THR A 327 10.45 6.56 -16.90
CA THR A 327 10.08 7.98 -16.76
C THR A 327 9.07 8.41 -17.82
N GLY A 328 9.19 7.86 -19.04
CA GLY A 328 8.21 8.08 -20.11
C GLY A 328 6.86 7.40 -19.84
N LYS A 329 6.88 6.15 -19.33
CA LYS A 329 5.69 5.40 -18.94
C LYS A 329 4.94 6.08 -17.79
N ALA A 330 5.63 6.56 -16.76
CA ALA A 330 5.06 7.34 -15.66
C ALA A 330 4.39 8.64 -16.14
N GLY A 331 5.01 9.36 -17.08
CA GLY A 331 4.38 10.53 -17.70
C GLY A 331 3.11 10.18 -18.50
N VAL A 332 3.10 9.06 -19.24
CA VAL A 332 1.89 8.59 -19.96
C VAL A 332 0.76 8.19 -19.02
N MET A 333 1.08 7.57 -17.88
CA MET A 333 0.13 7.27 -16.81
C MET A 333 -0.52 8.55 -16.28
N GLY A 334 0.30 9.54 -15.86
CA GLY A 334 -0.19 10.84 -15.38
C GLY A 334 -1.06 11.59 -16.39
N ASP A 335 -0.67 11.66 -17.68
CA ASP A 335 -1.48 12.31 -18.71
C ASP A 335 -2.90 11.72 -18.83
N GLN A 336 -3.06 10.43 -18.50
CA GLN A 336 -4.33 9.71 -18.54
C GLN A 336 -5.10 9.80 -17.21
N CYS A 337 -4.40 9.88 -16.07
CA CYS A 337 -4.97 10.25 -14.75
C CYS A 337 -5.60 11.66 -14.73
N ARG A 338 -5.35 12.50 -15.73
CA ARG A 338 -6.07 13.79 -15.85
C ARG A 338 -7.59 13.64 -15.90
N ASN A 339 -8.14 12.46 -16.23
CA ASN A 339 -9.60 12.26 -16.16
C ASN A 339 -10.13 12.23 -14.71
N ASP A 340 -9.30 11.88 -13.72
CA ASP A 340 -9.61 12.00 -12.29
C ASP A 340 -9.79 13.46 -11.84
N MET A 341 -9.38 14.44 -12.66
CA MET A 341 -9.58 15.87 -12.42
C MET A 341 -10.97 16.39 -12.81
N PHE A 342 -11.88 15.53 -13.26
CA PHE A 342 -13.20 15.90 -13.78
C PHE A 342 -14.35 15.33 -12.95
N ASP A 343 -15.41 16.14 -12.87
CA ASP A 343 -16.71 15.71 -12.35
C ASP A 343 -17.18 14.38 -12.98
N LYS A 344 -17.83 13.50 -12.19
CA LYS A 344 -18.24 12.14 -12.59
C LYS A 344 -18.88 12.09 -13.98
N PHE A 345 -19.85 12.96 -14.22
CA PHE A 345 -20.57 13.06 -15.49
C PHE A 345 -20.29 14.37 -16.24
N TYR A 346 -19.09 14.92 -16.02
CA TYR A 346 -18.59 16.14 -16.66
C TYR A 346 -19.56 17.32 -16.54
N LYS A 347 -20.31 17.39 -15.43
CA LYS A 347 -21.19 18.53 -15.12
C LYS A 347 -20.34 19.72 -14.72
N LYS A 348 -20.95 20.90 -14.71
CA LYS A 348 -20.25 22.13 -14.32
C LYS A 348 -19.85 22.10 -12.83
N ILE A 349 -18.64 22.56 -12.50
CA ILE A 349 -18.24 22.79 -11.11
C ILE A 349 -19.13 23.87 -10.48
N GLY A 350 -19.68 23.58 -9.30
CA GLY A 350 -20.70 24.38 -8.65
C GLY A 350 -22.13 24.12 -9.13
N ILE A 351 -22.42 22.97 -9.75
CA ILE A 351 -23.76 22.67 -10.28
C ILE A 351 -24.86 22.71 -9.21
N GLY A 352 -24.56 22.30 -7.97
CA GLY A 352 -25.49 22.39 -6.83
C GLY A 352 -25.88 23.83 -6.44
N LYS A 353 -25.19 24.87 -6.95
CA LYS A 353 -25.58 26.29 -6.81
C LYS A 353 -26.60 26.75 -7.86
N THR A 354 -26.98 25.88 -8.81
CA THR A 354 -27.78 26.25 -9.99
C THR A 354 -29.22 25.74 -9.96
N GLY A 355 -29.55 24.82 -9.05
CA GLY A 355 -30.86 24.15 -8.97
C GLY A 355 -31.22 23.27 -10.19
N LYS A 356 -30.26 22.96 -11.08
CA LYS A 356 -30.49 22.16 -12.30
C LYS A 356 -30.32 20.65 -12.10
N GLY A 357 -29.55 20.25 -11.09
CA GLY A 357 -29.29 18.86 -10.75
C GLY A 357 -28.82 17.98 -11.92
N MET A 358 -29.23 16.72 -11.86
CA MET A 358 -28.83 15.63 -12.75
C MET A 358 -29.17 15.89 -14.23
N SER A 359 -30.30 16.56 -14.52
CA SER A 359 -30.74 16.96 -15.88
C SER A 359 -29.81 17.91 -16.66
N SER A 360 -28.77 18.46 -16.02
CA SER A 360 -27.83 19.37 -16.68
C SER A 360 -26.96 18.67 -17.73
N SER A 361 -26.72 19.31 -18.87
CA SER A 361 -25.86 18.75 -19.93
C SER A 361 -24.38 18.71 -19.51
N THR A 362 -23.60 17.83 -20.14
CA THR A 362 -22.12 17.89 -20.17
C THR A 362 -21.65 19.35 -20.36
N ALA A 363 -20.68 19.77 -19.56
CA ALA A 363 -20.09 21.11 -19.60
C ALA A 363 -18.81 21.15 -20.47
N SER A 364 -18.18 22.32 -20.61
CA SER A 364 -16.88 22.42 -21.28
C SER A 364 -15.77 21.78 -20.43
N LYS A 365 -14.61 21.45 -21.03
CA LYS A 365 -13.42 20.98 -20.29
C LYS A 365 -13.15 21.87 -19.07
N LYS A 366 -12.99 23.18 -19.31
CA LYS A 366 -12.70 24.17 -18.28
C LYS A 366 -13.79 24.30 -17.20
N ASP A 367 -15.06 24.10 -17.57
CA ASP A 367 -16.18 24.22 -16.63
C ASP A 367 -16.42 22.96 -15.79
N SER A 368 -15.87 21.80 -16.16
CA SER A 368 -16.09 20.49 -15.49
C SER A 368 -14.86 19.92 -14.79
N GLN A 369 -13.69 20.54 -14.98
CA GLN A 369 -12.44 20.14 -14.34
C GLN A 369 -12.27 20.85 -12.99
N HIS A 370 -12.15 20.08 -11.91
CA HIS A 370 -11.88 20.58 -10.55
C HIS A 370 -10.40 20.55 -10.17
N TYR A 371 -9.53 19.91 -10.97
CA TYR A 371 -8.06 19.89 -10.81
C TYR A 371 -7.58 19.27 -9.48
N LEU A 372 -8.39 18.39 -8.87
CA LEU A 372 -8.02 17.53 -7.75
C LEU A 372 -7.98 16.09 -8.23
N MET A 373 -7.23 15.21 -7.56
CA MET A 373 -7.43 13.77 -7.75
C MET A 373 -8.73 13.38 -7.05
N ALA A 374 -9.76 13.02 -7.83
CA ALA A 374 -10.96 12.42 -7.27
C ALA A 374 -10.70 10.97 -6.83
N TRP A 375 -11.70 10.31 -6.25
CA TRP A 375 -11.54 8.92 -5.80
C TRP A 375 -11.26 7.91 -6.93
N TYR A 376 -11.68 8.22 -8.16
CA TYR A 376 -11.47 7.37 -9.33
C TYR A 376 -11.79 8.07 -10.66
N THR A 377 -11.27 7.49 -11.74
CA THR A 377 -11.91 7.42 -13.04
C THR A 377 -12.28 5.96 -13.32
N SER A 378 -13.41 5.75 -13.98
CA SER A 378 -13.82 4.42 -14.41
C SER A 378 -14.10 4.43 -15.91
N TRP A 379 -13.69 3.37 -16.60
CA TRP A 379 -13.88 3.19 -18.03
C TRP A 379 -14.35 1.77 -18.35
N GLY A 380 -15.16 1.64 -19.39
CA GLY A 380 -15.69 0.35 -19.82
C GLY A 380 -16.07 0.35 -21.29
N GLY A 381 -16.43 -0.82 -21.79
CA GLY A 381 -16.75 -1.01 -23.20
C GLY A 381 -17.24 -2.40 -23.55
N GLN A 382 -17.67 -2.54 -24.80
CA GLN A 382 -18.14 -3.80 -25.36
C GLN A 382 -17.06 -4.89 -25.30
N LEU A 383 -17.44 -6.15 -25.00
CA LEU A 383 -16.48 -7.27 -24.96
C LEU A 383 -16.45 -8.10 -26.26
N ASP A 384 -17.57 -8.20 -26.97
CA ASP A 384 -17.70 -8.90 -28.25
C ASP A 384 -17.63 -7.91 -29.44
N ALA A 385 -16.72 -8.14 -30.39
CA ALA A 385 -16.45 -7.20 -31.48
C ALA A 385 -17.33 -7.43 -32.72
N SER A 386 -18.23 -6.48 -33.01
CA SER A 386 -18.98 -6.44 -34.28
C SER A 386 -18.07 -6.02 -35.43
N TRP A 387 -17.97 -6.85 -36.47
CA TRP A 387 -17.12 -6.61 -37.66
C TRP A 387 -15.62 -6.40 -37.38
N GLY A 388 -15.16 -6.80 -36.18
CA GLY A 388 -13.75 -6.74 -35.78
C GLY A 388 -13.39 -5.61 -34.81
N GLU A 389 -14.30 -4.67 -34.52
CA GLU A 389 -14.09 -3.56 -33.57
C GLU A 389 -15.26 -3.43 -32.57
N TYR A 390 -14.99 -2.93 -31.37
CA TYR A 390 -16.02 -2.54 -30.41
C TYR A 390 -16.73 -1.26 -30.87
N GLN A 391 -18.04 -1.18 -30.61
CA GLN A 391 -18.92 -0.11 -31.10
C GLN A 391 -19.33 0.89 -30.01
N TRP A 392 -19.04 0.60 -28.74
CA TRP A 392 -19.30 1.52 -27.64
C TRP A 392 -18.28 1.34 -26.52
N ALA A 393 -17.95 2.47 -25.89
CA ALA A 393 -17.10 2.58 -24.72
C ALA A 393 -17.48 3.86 -23.97
N TRP A 394 -17.29 3.84 -22.66
CA TRP A 394 -17.66 4.92 -21.74
C TRP A 394 -16.50 5.23 -20.80
N GLN A 395 -16.50 6.45 -20.27
CA GLN A 395 -15.62 6.85 -19.19
C GLN A 395 -16.30 7.92 -18.33
N ILE A 396 -16.12 7.82 -17.02
CA ILE A 396 -16.54 8.81 -16.02
C ILE A 396 -15.31 9.33 -15.26
N GLY A 397 -15.35 10.58 -14.83
CA GLY A 397 -14.47 11.07 -13.77
C GLY A 397 -15.01 10.66 -12.40
N CYS A 398 -14.80 11.49 -11.38
CA CYS A 398 -15.50 11.36 -10.10
C CYS A 398 -15.74 12.72 -9.46
N SER A 399 -16.93 12.93 -8.89
CA SER A 399 -17.32 14.22 -8.30
C SER A 399 -16.81 14.42 -6.87
N HIS A 400 -16.18 13.41 -6.27
CA HIS A 400 -15.76 13.39 -4.87
C HIS A 400 -14.23 13.40 -4.77
N SER A 401 -13.67 14.39 -4.07
CA SER A 401 -12.22 14.51 -3.84
C SER A 401 -11.93 14.47 -2.35
N HIS A 402 -11.05 13.55 -1.94
CA HIS A 402 -10.61 13.35 -0.56
C HIS A 402 -9.17 13.83 -0.39
N GLN A 403 -8.83 14.50 0.72
CA GLN A 403 -7.47 15.02 0.96
C GLN A 403 -6.38 13.93 0.83
N PHE A 404 -6.70 12.74 1.32
CA PHE A 404 -5.92 11.52 1.24
C PHE A 404 -5.44 11.15 -0.17
N TYR A 405 -6.27 11.35 -1.20
CA TYR A 405 -5.95 10.98 -2.59
C TYR A 405 -5.07 12.04 -3.29
N GLN A 406 -4.86 13.21 -2.69
CA GLN A 406 -4.06 14.25 -3.35
C GLN A 406 -2.57 13.91 -3.26
N ASN A 407 -1.84 14.12 -4.37
CA ASN A 407 -0.40 14.01 -4.42
C ASN A 407 0.23 15.24 -5.12
N PRO A 408 0.43 16.35 -4.39
CA PRO A 408 1.09 17.54 -4.95
C PRO A 408 2.51 17.27 -5.45
N LEU A 409 3.18 16.23 -4.94
CA LEU A 409 4.49 15.82 -5.43
C LEU A 409 4.41 15.20 -6.84
N ALA A 410 3.48 14.28 -7.08
CA ALA A 410 3.24 13.73 -8.42
C ALA A 410 2.81 14.83 -9.40
N ALA A 411 1.93 15.74 -9.00
CA ALA A 411 1.54 16.88 -9.82
C ALA A 411 2.73 17.81 -10.14
N TYR A 412 3.62 18.07 -9.18
CA TYR A 412 4.85 18.83 -9.39
C TYR A 412 5.81 18.11 -10.35
N ALA A 413 5.99 16.80 -10.18
CA ALA A 413 6.82 15.98 -11.06
C ALA A 413 6.33 16.03 -12.51
N LEU A 414 5.04 15.80 -12.73
CA LEU A 414 4.43 15.79 -14.06
C LEU A 414 4.46 17.17 -14.74
N ALA A 415 4.26 18.25 -13.99
CA ALA A 415 4.34 19.61 -14.52
C ALA A 415 5.78 20.07 -14.81
N TYR A 416 6.75 19.77 -13.92
CA TYR A 416 8.03 20.47 -13.90
C TYR A 416 9.29 19.59 -14.10
N ASP A 417 9.19 18.26 -14.04
CA ASP A 417 10.30 17.40 -14.52
C ASP A 417 10.34 17.43 -16.06
N PRO A 418 11.48 17.77 -16.69
CA PRO A 418 11.56 17.95 -18.14
C PRO A 418 11.45 16.66 -18.96
N ASN A 419 11.54 15.48 -18.31
CA ASN A 419 11.38 14.18 -18.97
C ASN A 419 9.93 13.68 -18.84
N MET A 420 9.34 13.78 -17.65
CA MET A 420 7.93 13.39 -17.42
C MET A 420 6.96 14.32 -18.16
N SER A 421 7.11 15.64 -18.02
CA SER A 421 6.27 16.64 -18.70
C SER A 421 6.25 16.47 -20.22
N LYS A 422 7.40 16.12 -20.81
CA LYS A 422 7.57 15.85 -22.24
C LYS A 422 6.95 14.52 -22.69
N ALA A 423 6.78 13.57 -21.77
CA ALA A 423 6.15 12.28 -22.07
C ALA A 423 4.61 12.37 -22.11
N MET A 424 4.02 13.35 -21.41
CA MET A 424 2.63 13.74 -21.58
C MET A 424 2.44 14.36 -22.96
N LYS A 425 1.53 13.79 -23.76
CA LYS A 425 1.37 14.10 -25.21
C LYS A 425 0.01 14.68 -25.57
N ALA A 426 -1.00 14.50 -24.74
CA ALA A 426 -2.33 15.04 -25.02
C ALA A 426 -2.39 16.54 -24.69
N THR A 427 -3.31 17.24 -25.34
CA THR A 427 -3.42 18.70 -25.27
C THR A 427 -3.60 19.20 -23.84
N SER A 428 -2.85 20.26 -23.51
CA SER A 428 -2.87 20.95 -22.21
C SER A 428 -2.53 20.08 -20.98
N ALA A 429 -1.77 19.00 -21.15
CA ALA A 429 -1.46 18.10 -20.03
C ALA A 429 -0.62 18.76 -18.94
N VAL A 430 0.42 19.52 -19.33
CA VAL A 430 1.29 20.24 -18.38
C VAL A 430 0.49 21.33 -17.67
N GLU A 431 -0.24 22.16 -18.42
CA GLU A 431 -1.02 23.28 -17.87
C GLU A 431 -2.13 22.83 -16.90
N ASP A 432 -2.73 21.66 -17.13
CA ASP A 432 -3.69 21.06 -16.20
C ASP A 432 -3.02 20.63 -14.88
N TYR A 433 -1.79 20.09 -14.96
CA TYR A 433 -1.00 19.73 -13.77
C TYR A 433 -0.40 20.94 -13.04
N GLU A 434 -0.07 22.04 -13.73
CA GLU A 434 0.30 23.31 -13.08
C GLU A 434 -0.83 23.86 -12.20
N GLU A 435 -2.08 23.86 -12.69
CA GLU A 435 -3.24 24.27 -11.90
C GLU A 435 -3.59 23.22 -10.84
N SER A 436 -3.46 21.92 -11.13
CA SER A 436 -3.71 20.86 -10.14
C SER A 436 -2.74 20.92 -8.96
N PHE A 437 -1.44 21.06 -9.22
CA PHE A 437 -0.41 21.25 -8.21
C PHE A 437 -0.78 22.36 -7.22
N LYS A 438 -1.17 23.52 -7.74
CA LYS A 438 -1.64 24.65 -6.93
C LYS A 438 -2.94 24.31 -6.19
N ARG A 439 -3.93 23.73 -6.87
CA ARG A 439 -5.26 23.43 -6.32
C ARG A 439 -5.20 22.45 -5.16
N GLN A 440 -4.37 21.42 -5.25
CA GLN A 440 -4.20 20.41 -4.20
C GLN A 440 -3.58 21.04 -2.94
N LEU A 441 -2.55 21.89 -3.08
CA LEU A 441 -1.99 22.65 -1.94
C LEU A 441 -3.03 23.59 -1.30
N GLU A 442 -3.90 24.23 -2.09
CA GLU A 442 -5.01 25.03 -1.58
C GLU A 442 -6.06 24.20 -0.85
N MET A 443 -6.29 22.94 -1.25
CA MET A 443 -7.20 22.01 -0.57
C MET A 443 -6.68 21.65 0.83
N TYR A 444 -5.38 21.35 0.99
CA TYR A 444 -4.77 21.10 2.30
C TYR A 444 -4.82 22.35 3.21
N LEU A 445 -4.49 23.53 2.67
CA LEU A 445 -4.61 24.81 3.38
C LEU A 445 -6.05 25.10 3.83
N TRP A 446 -7.05 24.65 3.06
CA TRP A 446 -8.46 24.79 3.36
C TRP A 446 -9.00 23.78 4.38
N LEU A 447 -8.48 22.54 4.40
CA LEU A 447 -8.99 21.44 5.24
C LEU A 447 -8.27 21.28 6.57
N GLN A 448 -7.14 21.95 6.80
CA GLN A 448 -6.41 21.83 8.05
C GLN A 448 -7.21 22.41 9.22
N SER A 449 -7.53 21.56 10.20
CA SER A 449 -8.30 21.89 11.42
C SER A 449 -7.59 22.91 12.31
N ALA A 450 -8.25 23.33 13.39
CA ALA A 450 -7.61 24.09 14.47
C ALA A 450 -6.48 23.27 15.13
N ASP A 451 -6.70 21.96 15.32
CA ASP A 451 -5.80 21.06 16.04
C ASP A 451 -4.54 20.68 15.22
N GLY A 452 -4.67 20.55 13.89
CA GLY A 452 -3.55 20.28 12.98
C GLY A 452 -3.80 19.24 11.88
N PRO A 453 -4.55 18.14 12.14
CA PRO A 453 -4.97 17.19 11.10
C PRO A 453 -5.91 17.76 10.03
N PHE A 454 -6.02 17.08 8.89
CA PHE A 454 -6.83 17.46 7.72
C PHE A 454 -8.21 16.80 7.69
N ALA A 455 -9.27 17.62 7.59
CA ALA A 455 -10.63 17.12 7.38
C ALA A 455 -10.83 16.53 5.96
N GLY A 456 -11.92 15.78 5.75
CA GLY A 456 -12.06 14.84 4.62
C GLY A 456 -11.86 15.41 3.22
N GLY A 457 -12.75 16.29 2.76
CA GLY A 457 -12.65 16.81 1.39
C GLY A 457 -13.85 17.58 0.89
N CYS A 458 -14.17 17.42 -0.41
CA CYS A 458 -15.27 18.10 -1.06
C CYS A 458 -15.94 17.27 -2.16
N THR A 459 -17.15 17.67 -2.55
CA THR A 459 -17.91 17.09 -3.67
C THR A 459 -18.53 18.15 -4.58
N ASN A 460 -18.54 17.90 -5.89
CA ASN A 460 -19.40 18.62 -6.84
C ASN A 460 -20.80 17.97 -6.99
N SER A 461 -20.98 16.75 -6.50
CA SER A 461 -22.24 16.01 -6.49
C SER A 461 -22.64 15.71 -5.04
N LYS A 462 -23.33 16.67 -4.40
CA LYS A 462 -23.89 16.47 -3.06
C LYS A 462 -24.90 15.33 -3.10
N ASN A 463 -24.79 14.38 -2.17
CA ASN A 463 -25.55 13.13 -2.12
C ASN A 463 -25.43 12.27 -3.40
N GLY A 464 -24.36 12.43 -4.20
CA GLY A 464 -24.13 11.66 -5.43
C GLY A 464 -25.14 11.90 -6.57
N ASN A 465 -26.08 12.83 -6.41
CA ASN A 465 -27.16 13.12 -7.37
C ASN A 465 -27.25 14.60 -7.79
N TYR A 466 -26.20 15.39 -7.56
CA TYR A 466 -26.14 16.83 -7.80
C TYR A 466 -27.22 17.65 -7.07
N SER A 467 -27.56 17.26 -5.83
CA SER A 467 -28.46 18.00 -4.95
C SER A 467 -28.06 19.49 -4.79
N GLU A 468 -29.05 20.35 -4.53
CA GLU A 468 -28.82 21.76 -4.21
C GLU A 468 -28.02 21.90 -2.90
N TYR A 469 -27.09 22.86 -2.86
CA TYR A 469 -26.28 23.12 -1.67
C TYR A 469 -27.06 23.95 -0.65
N ASP A 470 -26.84 23.68 0.64
CA ASP A 470 -27.41 24.51 1.70
C ASP A 470 -26.61 25.82 1.79
N SER A 471 -27.25 26.92 2.20
CA SER A 471 -26.56 28.22 2.36
C SER A 471 -25.51 28.23 3.47
N SER A 472 -25.46 27.17 4.28
CA SER A 472 -24.48 26.88 5.33
C SER A 472 -23.39 25.90 4.91
N ASP A 473 -23.36 25.42 3.67
CA ASP A 473 -22.31 24.53 3.19
C ASP A 473 -21.04 25.33 2.84
N PRO A 474 -19.90 25.03 3.47
CA PRO A 474 -18.62 25.60 3.08
C PRO A 474 -18.26 25.12 1.68
N LEU A 475 -17.73 26.02 0.86
CA LEU A 475 -17.35 25.71 -0.51
C LEU A 475 -15.83 25.81 -0.73
N PHE A 476 -15.28 24.86 -1.48
CA PHE A 476 -13.94 24.92 -2.07
C PHE A 476 -14.06 24.95 -3.59
N TYR A 477 -13.71 26.07 -4.22
CA TYR A 477 -13.89 26.24 -5.67
C TYR A 477 -15.31 25.88 -6.17
N ASP A 478 -16.33 26.29 -5.39
CA ASP A 478 -17.76 25.95 -5.59
C ASP A 478 -18.14 24.47 -5.42
N MET A 479 -17.27 23.61 -4.89
CA MET A 479 -17.61 22.25 -4.43
C MET A 479 -17.92 22.25 -2.93
N ALA A 480 -18.93 21.50 -2.48
CA ALA A 480 -19.35 21.48 -1.08
C ALA A 480 -18.42 20.63 -0.21
N TYR A 481 -18.11 21.07 1.01
CA TYR A 481 -17.37 20.28 2.00
C TYR A 481 -18.07 18.96 2.34
N VAL A 482 -17.28 17.89 2.45
CA VAL A 482 -17.71 16.57 2.93
C VAL A 482 -16.71 16.08 3.96
N GLU A 483 -17.21 15.66 5.13
CA GLU A 483 -16.41 15.17 6.25
C GLU A 483 -15.81 13.78 5.99
N HIS A 484 -16.60 12.92 5.35
CA HIS A 484 -16.22 11.59 4.89
C HIS A 484 -16.57 11.46 3.40
N PRO A 485 -15.69 11.89 2.48
CA PRO A 485 -15.91 11.71 1.04
C PRO A 485 -16.01 10.22 0.67
N VAL A 486 -16.95 9.89 -0.22
CA VAL A 486 -17.19 8.56 -0.80
C VAL A 486 -17.77 7.50 0.14
N TYR A 487 -17.14 7.21 1.29
CA TYR A 487 -17.57 6.13 2.18
C TYR A 487 -17.90 6.64 3.59
N ALA A 488 -18.92 6.04 4.18
CA ALA A 488 -19.52 6.40 5.46
C ALA A 488 -19.72 5.20 6.42
N ASP A 489 -19.39 3.96 6.01
CA ASP A 489 -19.26 2.79 6.88
C ASP A 489 -17.92 2.05 6.69
N PRO A 490 -16.88 2.36 7.48
CA PRO A 490 -16.77 3.53 8.35
C PRO A 490 -16.62 4.83 7.55
N GLY A 491 -16.72 5.98 8.23
CA GLY A 491 -16.42 7.27 7.64
C GLY A 491 -14.99 7.31 7.08
N SER A 492 -14.82 7.58 5.78
CA SER A 492 -13.53 7.46 5.07
C SER A 492 -12.37 8.18 5.75
N ASN A 493 -12.56 9.43 6.18
CA ASN A 493 -11.55 10.22 6.91
C ASN A 493 -11.48 9.95 8.43
N HIS A 494 -11.98 8.81 8.92
CA HIS A 494 -11.85 8.38 10.32
C HIS A 494 -10.48 7.76 10.60
N TRP A 495 -9.96 6.93 9.69
CA TRP A 495 -8.67 6.25 9.85
C TRP A 495 -7.47 7.20 9.75
N ILE A 496 -6.44 7.00 10.58
CA ILE A 496 -5.24 7.85 10.62
C ILE A 496 -4.37 7.75 9.35
N GLY A 497 -4.42 6.65 8.60
CA GLY A 497 -3.65 6.46 7.35
C GLY A 497 -3.86 7.60 6.34
N ASN A 498 -5.09 8.10 6.28
CA ASN A 498 -5.48 9.28 5.52
C ASN A 498 -4.60 10.52 5.81
N GLN A 499 -4.06 10.65 7.02
CA GLN A 499 -3.22 11.77 7.45
C GLN A 499 -1.75 11.54 7.11
N VAL A 500 -1.24 10.34 7.44
CA VAL A 500 0.20 10.05 7.37
C VAL A 500 0.70 9.85 5.94
N TRP A 501 -0.07 9.20 5.06
CA TRP A 501 0.29 9.07 3.65
C TRP A 501 0.20 10.41 2.91
N SER A 502 -0.83 11.22 3.21
CA SER A 502 -1.04 12.50 2.55
C SER A 502 0.02 13.53 2.97
N MET A 503 0.39 13.55 4.26
CA MET A 503 1.46 14.40 4.76
C MET A 503 2.86 13.95 4.31
N GLN A 504 3.13 12.64 4.15
CA GLN A 504 4.41 12.16 3.62
C GLN A 504 4.73 12.81 2.26
N ARG A 505 3.74 12.85 1.36
CA ARG A 505 3.85 13.46 0.02
C ARG A 505 4.15 14.97 0.10
N LEU A 506 3.54 15.68 1.06
CA LEU A 506 3.80 17.10 1.32
C LEU A 506 5.19 17.34 1.90
N ALA A 507 5.65 16.48 2.82
CA ALA A 507 6.98 16.56 3.42
C ALA A 507 8.10 16.25 2.40
N GLU A 508 7.88 15.30 1.49
CA GLU A 508 8.82 14.98 0.41
C GLU A 508 8.90 16.12 -0.61
N LEU A 509 7.77 16.71 -0.99
CA LEU A 509 7.74 17.95 -1.80
C LEU A 509 8.47 19.11 -1.10
N TYR A 510 8.27 19.29 0.20
CA TYR A 510 8.97 20.32 0.99
C TYR A 510 10.47 20.07 0.98
N TYR A 511 10.91 18.82 1.15
CA TYR A 511 12.32 18.44 1.03
C TYR A 511 12.91 18.83 -0.33
N TYR A 512 12.28 18.50 -1.46
CA TYR A 512 12.78 18.89 -2.79
C TYR A 512 12.83 20.41 -3.02
N ILE A 513 11.91 21.17 -2.41
CA ILE A 513 11.91 22.64 -2.48
C ILE A 513 13.01 23.26 -1.62
N LYS A 514 13.42 22.60 -0.52
CA LYS A 514 14.41 23.11 0.44
C LYS A 514 15.84 22.66 0.14
N THR A 515 16.02 21.45 -0.38
CA THR A 515 17.33 20.80 -0.60
C THR A 515 18.06 21.33 -1.84
N THR A 516 19.33 20.94 -1.97
CA THR A 516 20.13 21.03 -3.21
C THR A 516 20.61 19.68 -3.73
N ASP A 517 20.26 18.59 -3.04
CA ASP A 517 20.90 17.28 -3.22
C ASP A 517 20.15 16.36 -4.20
N CYS A 518 19.15 16.92 -4.91
CA CYS A 518 18.37 16.30 -5.97
C CYS A 518 18.51 17.02 -7.32
N SER A 519 18.15 16.33 -8.41
CA SER A 519 18.20 16.85 -9.78
C SER A 519 17.32 18.08 -10.03
N LEU A 520 16.10 18.13 -9.45
CA LEU A 520 15.09 19.18 -9.61
C LEU A 520 14.88 19.92 -8.28
N SER A 521 15.92 20.61 -7.81
CA SER A 521 15.93 21.27 -6.51
C SER A 521 15.35 22.68 -6.50
N GLY A 522 14.59 23.05 -5.46
CA GLY A 522 13.94 24.36 -5.32
C GLY A 522 12.67 24.53 -6.14
N ASP A 523 11.78 25.42 -5.70
CA ASP A 523 10.49 25.73 -6.36
C ASP A 523 10.67 26.17 -7.83
N LYS A 524 10.22 25.33 -8.77
CA LYS A 524 10.15 25.62 -10.21
C LYS A 524 8.79 26.14 -10.67
N SER A 525 7.76 26.00 -9.85
CA SER A 525 6.38 26.33 -10.20
C SER A 525 6.11 27.83 -10.21
N GLY A 526 6.74 28.57 -9.29
CA GLY A 526 6.37 29.96 -8.99
C GLY A 526 4.95 30.10 -8.42
N ALA A 527 4.26 29.01 -8.11
CA ALA A 527 2.88 28.98 -7.67
C ALA A 527 2.67 29.77 -6.36
N LYS A 528 1.42 30.20 -6.17
CA LYS A 528 0.99 30.97 -5.00
C LYS A 528 -0.29 30.43 -4.36
N PRO A 529 -0.28 29.20 -3.81
CA PRO A 529 -1.46 28.61 -3.16
C PRO A 529 -1.90 29.49 -1.98
N GLY A 530 -3.16 29.96 -2.00
CA GLY A 530 -3.68 30.86 -0.97
C GLY A 530 -2.93 32.20 -0.82
N GLY A 531 -2.11 32.59 -1.81
CA GLY A 531 -1.25 33.77 -1.76
C GLY A 531 0.13 33.58 -1.11
N LEU A 532 0.44 32.39 -0.58
CA LEU A 532 1.74 32.04 0.03
C LEU A 532 2.77 31.63 -1.04
N SER A 533 4.07 31.58 -0.73
CA SER A 533 4.99 30.74 -1.51
C SER A 533 4.69 29.26 -1.25
N VAL A 534 5.08 28.37 -2.17
CA VAL A 534 4.93 26.92 -1.95
C VAL A 534 5.66 26.48 -0.68
N GLU A 535 6.89 26.98 -0.48
CA GLU A 535 7.67 26.76 0.76
C GLU A 535 6.89 27.15 2.03
N ALA A 536 6.31 28.36 2.07
CA ALA A 536 5.60 28.85 3.26
C ALA A 536 4.23 28.19 3.46
N ALA A 537 3.59 27.70 2.39
CA ALA A 537 2.38 26.88 2.50
C ALA A 537 2.70 25.53 3.13
N LEU A 538 3.73 24.84 2.63
CA LEU A 538 4.16 23.54 3.14
C LEU A 538 4.66 23.62 4.59
N GLU A 539 5.51 24.60 4.91
CA GLU A 539 6.01 24.81 6.28
C GLU A 539 4.87 24.96 7.28
N LYS A 540 3.84 25.75 6.96
CA LYS A 540 2.64 25.92 7.81
C LYS A 540 1.81 24.66 7.95
N LEU A 541 1.66 23.88 6.88
CA LEU A 541 0.92 22.62 6.91
C LEU A 541 1.64 21.58 7.78
N ILE A 542 2.95 21.40 7.54
CA ILE A 542 3.76 20.35 8.17
C ILE A 542 4.03 20.66 9.65
N ASP A 543 4.51 21.85 10.01
CA ASP A 543 4.90 22.16 11.40
C ASP A 543 3.75 21.93 12.40
N ARG A 544 2.54 22.43 12.07
CA ARG A 544 1.37 22.28 12.95
C ARG A 544 0.91 20.83 13.10
N TRP A 545 0.95 20.05 12.01
CA TRP A 545 0.57 18.64 12.01
C TRP A 545 1.61 17.78 12.75
N VAL A 546 2.90 18.05 12.55
CA VAL A 546 4.00 17.35 13.23
C VAL A 546 3.99 17.67 14.72
N ALA A 547 3.74 18.93 15.11
CA ALA A 547 3.57 19.31 16.51
C ALA A 547 2.42 18.52 17.18
N TRP A 548 1.28 18.36 16.50
CA TRP A 548 0.15 17.56 16.99
C TRP A 548 0.51 16.08 17.16
N PHE A 549 1.23 15.46 16.22
CA PHE A 549 1.67 14.06 16.37
C PHE A 549 2.72 13.88 17.48
N ILE A 550 3.62 14.85 17.69
CA ILE A 550 4.58 14.83 18.79
C ILE A 550 3.87 14.93 20.15
N GLU A 551 2.79 15.70 20.25
CA GLU A 551 2.00 15.83 21.49
C GLU A 551 1.14 14.59 21.78
N ASN A 552 0.61 13.94 20.73
CA ASN A 552 -0.37 12.86 20.89
C ASN A 552 0.19 11.45 20.74
N THR A 553 1.44 11.26 20.30
CA THR A 553 2.07 9.92 20.29
C THR A 553 2.48 9.52 21.70
N LYS A 554 2.14 8.29 22.12
CA LYS A 554 2.55 7.74 23.42
C LYS A 554 3.72 6.77 23.23
N PHE A 555 4.68 6.81 24.15
CA PHE A 555 5.87 5.97 24.14
C PHE A 555 6.35 5.78 25.58
N ASP A 556 6.59 4.53 25.98
CA ASP A 556 7.17 4.17 27.27
C ASP A 556 8.68 3.89 27.10
N ASP A 557 9.54 4.68 27.77
CA ASP A 557 10.99 4.56 27.63
C ASP A 557 11.59 3.30 28.31
N ASP A 558 10.86 2.66 29.24
CA ASP A 558 11.32 1.47 29.96
C ASP A 558 10.92 0.17 29.23
N THR A 559 9.68 0.08 28.73
CA THR A 559 9.16 -1.10 28.03
C THR A 559 9.31 -1.05 26.51
N TRP A 560 9.37 0.16 25.94
CA TRP A 560 9.29 0.48 24.50
C TRP A 560 7.91 0.28 23.87
N ASP A 561 6.87 0.01 24.67
CA ASP A 561 5.50 0.03 24.18
C ASP A 561 5.17 1.44 23.67
N TYR A 562 4.50 1.52 22.53
CA TYR A 562 4.12 2.78 21.91
C TYR A 562 2.72 2.69 21.31
N GLU A 563 2.09 3.83 21.10
CA GLU A 563 0.87 3.91 20.29
C GLU A 563 0.72 5.29 19.67
N ILE A 564 0.38 5.31 18.38
CA ILE A 564 -0.03 6.53 17.68
C ILE A 564 -1.57 6.64 17.69
N PRO A 565 -2.14 7.84 17.49
CA PRO A 565 -3.56 7.96 17.17
C PRO A 565 -3.92 7.08 15.97
N ALA A 566 -4.98 6.28 16.06
CA ALA A 566 -5.42 5.35 15.02
C ALA A 566 -6.73 5.80 14.33
N SER A 567 -7.60 6.46 15.08
CA SER A 567 -8.92 6.94 14.63
C SER A 567 -9.21 8.38 15.07
N LEU A 568 -9.90 9.12 14.20
CA LEU A 568 -10.31 10.51 14.38
C LEU A 568 -11.80 10.71 14.09
N ASP A 569 -12.52 11.30 15.05
CA ASP A 569 -13.87 11.84 14.83
C ASP A 569 -13.80 13.36 14.62
N TRP A 570 -14.60 13.88 13.70
CA TRP A 570 -14.56 15.29 13.30
C TRP A 570 -15.71 16.09 13.91
N SER A 571 -15.47 17.38 14.14
CA SER A 571 -16.47 18.30 14.68
C SER A 571 -16.29 19.70 14.10
N GLY A 572 -17.38 20.24 13.58
CA GLY A 572 -17.43 21.56 12.94
C GLY A 572 -17.30 21.48 11.42
N LYS A 573 -16.94 22.61 10.80
CA LYS A 573 -16.76 22.72 9.34
C LYS A 573 -15.66 23.75 9.05
N PRO A 574 -14.90 23.61 7.95
CA PRO A 574 -13.99 24.67 7.51
C PRO A 574 -14.78 25.92 7.08
N ALA A 575 -14.10 27.06 6.96
CA ALA A 575 -14.68 28.23 6.28
C ALA A 575 -14.80 28.00 4.76
N THR A 576 -15.64 28.75 4.06
CA THR A 576 -15.61 28.77 2.58
C THR A 576 -14.27 29.31 2.08
N TRP A 577 -13.61 28.59 1.18
CA TRP A 577 -12.34 29.01 0.58
C TRP A 577 -12.52 30.26 -0.29
N THR A 578 -11.66 31.26 -0.07
CA THR A 578 -11.73 32.55 -0.77
C THR A 578 -10.58 32.78 -1.77
N GLY A 579 -9.70 31.78 -1.95
CA GLY A 579 -8.45 31.92 -2.71
C GLY A 579 -7.33 32.62 -1.95
N THR A 580 -7.53 32.97 -0.68
CA THR A 580 -6.52 33.51 0.24
C THR A 580 -6.51 32.69 1.52
N TYR A 581 -5.32 32.35 2.01
CA TYR A 581 -5.16 31.61 3.26
C TYR A 581 -5.30 32.55 4.47
N ASP A 582 -6.03 32.08 5.50
CA ASP A 582 -6.10 32.66 6.84
C ASP A 582 -6.01 31.52 7.85
N GLU A 583 -4.97 31.56 8.69
CA GLU A 583 -4.68 30.54 9.70
C GLU A 583 -5.77 30.39 10.78
N ASN A 584 -6.65 31.39 10.93
CA ASN A 584 -7.73 31.40 11.91
C ASN A 584 -9.10 31.01 11.33
N ALA A 585 -9.20 30.83 10.01
CA ALA A 585 -10.46 30.57 9.30
C ALA A 585 -11.17 29.31 9.80
N ASN A 586 -10.41 28.29 10.19
CA ASN A 586 -10.89 26.98 10.64
C ASN A 586 -10.92 26.83 12.17
N SER A 587 -10.97 27.92 12.93
CA SER A 587 -11.00 27.92 14.41
C SER A 587 -12.20 27.18 15.03
N GLY A 588 -13.20 26.80 14.24
CA GLY A 588 -14.33 25.96 14.66
C GLY A 588 -14.33 24.54 14.08
N LEU A 589 -13.29 24.13 13.34
CA LEU A 589 -13.09 22.78 12.81
C LEU A 589 -12.06 22.06 13.67
N THR A 590 -12.44 20.91 14.22
CA THR A 590 -11.66 20.17 15.22
C THR A 590 -11.74 18.66 14.99
N CYS A 591 -10.80 17.91 15.53
CA CYS A 591 -10.80 16.44 15.55
C CYS A 591 -10.57 15.88 16.97
N THR A 592 -11.21 14.77 17.29
CA THR A 592 -11.04 14.02 18.54
C THR A 592 -10.42 12.66 18.25
N ILE A 593 -9.37 12.29 18.97
CA ILE A 593 -8.76 10.96 18.86
C ILE A 593 -9.68 9.94 19.55
N THR A 594 -10.16 8.96 18.80
CA THR A 594 -11.12 7.94 19.27
C THR A 594 -10.53 6.53 19.36
N GLY A 595 -9.33 6.33 18.82
CA GLY A 595 -8.57 5.08 18.90
C GLY A 595 -7.07 5.34 18.91
N TYR A 596 -6.31 4.41 19.45
CA TYR A 596 -4.84 4.37 19.47
C TYR A 596 -4.37 2.97 19.07
N GLY A 597 -3.17 2.84 18.50
CA GLY A 597 -2.62 1.53 18.19
C GLY A 597 -1.15 1.53 17.73
N GLN A 598 -0.61 0.32 17.65
CA GLN A 598 0.75 0.01 17.15
C GLN A 598 0.76 -1.02 16.01
N GLY A 599 -0.34 -1.78 15.81
CA GLY A 599 -0.45 -2.82 14.78
C GLY A 599 -0.50 -2.28 13.34
N ASP A 600 -0.83 -1.00 13.16
CA ASP A 600 -0.76 -0.30 11.88
C ASP A 600 0.68 0.18 11.58
N ILE A 601 1.52 -0.81 11.29
CA ILE A 601 2.95 -0.68 11.01
C ILE A 601 3.21 0.28 9.84
N GLY A 602 2.36 0.25 8.81
CA GLY A 602 2.50 1.15 7.68
C GLY A 602 2.22 2.60 8.07
N CYS A 603 1.17 2.88 8.86
CA CYS A 603 0.92 4.24 9.34
C CYS A 603 2.02 4.78 10.25
N VAL A 604 2.53 3.96 11.18
CA VAL A 604 3.66 4.33 12.06
C VAL A 604 4.91 4.63 11.22
N SER A 605 5.19 3.79 10.21
CA SER A 605 6.33 3.97 9.31
C SER A 605 6.17 5.21 8.42
N SER A 606 4.98 5.50 7.89
CA SER A 606 4.70 6.69 7.06
C SER A 606 4.73 8.00 7.87
N LEU A 607 4.32 7.96 9.15
CA LEU A 607 4.56 9.05 10.10
C LEU A 607 6.07 9.28 10.24
N CYS A 608 6.85 8.24 10.49
CA CYS A 608 8.30 8.36 10.64
C CYS A 608 8.98 8.89 9.37
N ASN A 609 8.50 8.51 8.17
CA ASN A 609 8.93 9.05 6.89
C ASN A 609 8.74 10.58 6.83
N THR A 610 7.54 11.05 7.18
CA THR A 610 7.17 12.47 7.27
C THR A 610 8.13 13.23 8.20
N LEU A 611 8.39 12.67 9.39
CA LEU A 611 9.24 13.28 10.40
C LEU A 611 10.71 13.39 9.93
N VAL A 612 11.24 12.34 9.28
CA VAL A 612 12.59 12.31 8.69
C VAL A 612 12.73 13.36 7.58
N LEU A 613 11.78 13.40 6.64
CA LEU A 613 11.78 14.35 5.53
C LEU A 613 11.69 15.80 6.01
N TYR A 614 10.81 16.09 6.97
CA TYR A 614 10.65 17.42 7.55
C TYR A 614 11.90 17.87 8.33
N ALA A 615 12.53 16.97 9.08
CA ALA A 615 13.80 17.22 9.75
C ALA A 615 14.92 17.54 8.73
N ALA A 616 15.04 16.73 7.66
CA ALA A 616 16.04 16.93 6.61
C ALA A 616 15.84 18.27 5.87
N ALA A 617 14.60 18.58 5.49
CA ALA A 617 14.24 19.84 4.84
C ALA A 617 14.50 21.08 5.73
N SER A 618 14.46 20.88 7.05
CA SER A 618 14.76 21.90 8.07
C SER A 618 16.24 22.01 8.44
N GLY A 619 17.10 21.12 7.91
CA GLY A 619 18.54 21.10 8.21
C GLY A 619 18.89 20.62 9.62
N VAL A 620 18.05 19.75 10.21
CA VAL A 620 18.37 19.05 11.47
C VAL A 620 19.61 18.18 11.27
N LYS A 621 20.45 18.09 12.30
CA LYS A 621 21.69 17.31 12.25
C LYS A 621 21.52 15.91 12.83
N PRO A 622 22.30 14.91 12.39
CA PRO A 622 22.20 13.53 12.86
C PRO A 622 22.44 13.36 14.38
N GLU A 623 23.22 14.21 15.04
CA GLU A 623 23.50 14.05 16.48
C GLU A 623 22.22 14.22 17.34
N VAL A 624 21.21 14.92 16.82
CA VAL A 624 19.87 15.01 17.44
C VAL A 624 19.15 13.67 17.36
N GLY A 625 19.19 12.99 16.21
CA GLY A 625 18.55 11.69 15.99
C GLY A 625 19.19 10.55 16.79
N ASN A 626 20.49 10.65 17.10
CA ASN A 626 21.20 9.75 18.01
C ASN A 626 21.01 10.09 19.51
N PHE A 627 20.16 11.07 19.84
CA PHE A 627 19.89 11.55 21.21
C PHE A 627 21.12 12.13 21.94
N GLU A 628 22.20 12.46 21.21
CA GLU A 628 23.40 13.11 21.77
C GLU A 628 23.15 14.60 22.07
N ALA A 629 22.20 15.22 21.35
CA ALA A 629 21.80 16.61 21.51
C ALA A 629 20.35 16.76 21.98
N THR A 630 20.07 17.82 22.74
CA THR A 630 18.71 18.18 23.17
C THR A 630 17.88 18.65 21.97
N ALA A 631 16.78 17.96 21.66
CA ALA A 631 15.80 18.44 20.70
C ALA A 631 14.97 19.59 21.29
N SER A 632 14.92 20.72 20.58
CA SER A 632 14.28 21.96 21.04
C SER A 632 13.13 22.41 20.14
N THR A 633 13.32 22.29 18.82
CA THR A 633 12.38 22.67 17.76
C THR A 633 11.47 21.50 17.34
N THR A 634 10.39 21.79 16.60
CA THR A 634 9.48 20.77 16.06
C THR A 634 10.20 19.73 15.18
N PRO A 635 11.07 20.12 14.21
CA PRO A 635 11.78 19.15 13.37
C PRO A 635 12.77 18.28 14.16
N GLU A 636 13.50 18.85 15.13
CA GLU A 636 14.43 18.11 15.99
C GLU A 636 13.74 17.03 16.82
N LYS A 637 12.57 17.37 17.41
CA LYS A 637 11.74 16.41 18.17
C LYS A 637 11.14 15.35 17.27
N GLY A 638 10.76 15.73 16.04
CA GLY A 638 10.28 14.80 15.02
C GLY A 638 11.31 13.72 14.68
N LEU A 639 12.56 14.10 14.42
CA LEU A 639 13.64 13.13 14.13
C LEU A 639 13.88 12.15 15.30
N GLN A 640 13.84 12.64 16.54
CA GLN A 640 13.94 11.78 17.72
C GLN A 640 12.76 10.82 17.85
N LEU A 641 11.53 11.30 17.65
CA LEU A 641 10.33 10.46 17.69
C LEU A 641 10.37 9.38 16.59
N ALA A 642 10.81 9.73 15.38
CA ALA A 642 10.96 8.79 14.27
C ALA A 642 11.95 7.66 14.59
N ASN A 643 13.11 7.97 15.19
CA ASN A 643 14.07 6.95 15.59
C ASN A 643 13.50 6.04 16.71
N LYS A 644 12.83 6.62 17.72
CA LYS A 644 12.15 5.85 18.79
C LYS A 644 11.14 4.86 18.20
N LEU A 645 10.21 5.34 17.38
CA LEU A 645 9.13 4.53 16.83
C LEU A 645 9.65 3.43 15.89
N MET A 646 10.54 3.75 14.95
CA MET A 646 11.10 2.74 14.05
C MET A 646 11.92 1.68 14.81
N SER A 647 12.69 2.09 15.83
CA SER A 647 13.47 1.16 16.66
C SER A 647 12.57 0.24 17.48
N ALA A 648 11.50 0.78 18.08
CA ALA A 648 10.55 -0.01 18.85
C ALA A 648 9.72 -0.96 17.96
N GLN A 649 9.21 -0.46 16.83
CA GLN A 649 8.50 -1.25 15.83
C GLN A 649 9.34 -2.45 15.37
N TRP A 650 10.62 -2.23 15.07
CA TRP A 650 11.55 -3.30 14.71
C TRP A 650 11.78 -4.28 15.86
N MET A 651 12.22 -3.81 17.03
CA MET A 651 12.59 -4.69 18.14
C MET A 651 11.41 -5.50 18.68
N LEU A 652 10.20 -4.94 18.69
CA LEU A 652 9.01 -5.59 19.25
C LEU A 652 8.22 -6.40 18.21
N GLY A 653 8.17 -5.96 16.96
CA GLY A 653 7.30 -6.53 15.92
C GLY A 653 7.98 -7.48 14.94
N ARG A 654 9.31 -7.45 14.79
CA ARG A 654 10.05 -8.29 13.81
C ARG A 654 9.87 -9.78 14.10
N ASP A 655 9.59 -10.57 13.06
CA ASP A 655 9.60 -12.04 13.09
C ASP A 655 10.35 -12.63 11.89
N ASP A 656 10.05 -13.88 11.49
CA ASP A 656 10.79 -14.62 10.45
C ASP A 656 10.48 -14.21 9.02
N ILE A 657 9.39 -13.47 8.78
CA ILE A 657 9.01 -13.02 7.43
C ILE A 657 8.80 -11.51 7.32
N GLY A 658 8.55 -10.79 8.41
CA GLY A 658 8.40 -9.34 8.33
C GLY A 658 8.36 -8.68 9.69
N ILE A 659 7.43 -7.75 9.84
CA ILE A 659 7.05 -7.14 11.11
C ILE A 659 5.55 -7.36 11.29
N ALA A 660 5.11 -7.92 12.41
CA ALA A 660 3.71 -8.05 12.75
C ALA A 660 3.49 -8.10 14.27
N PHE A 661 2.46 -7.40 14.74
CA PHE A 661 1.96 -7.50 16.11
C PHE A 661 0.77 -8.46 16.18
N GLU A 662 0.59 -9.11 17.33
CA GLU A 662 -0.67 -9.80 17.62
C GLU A 662 -1.77 -8.75 17.84
N ASP A 663 -2.89 -8.92 17.16
CA ASP A 663 -4.01 -7.97 17.13
C ASP A 663 -5.36 -8.71 17.08
N HIS A 664 -6.46 -7.99 17.31
CA HIS A 664 -7.84 -8.50 17.22
C HIS A 664 -8.74 -7.47 16.52
N ASN A 665 -9.87 -7.92 15.98
CA ASN A 665 -10.84 -7.01 15.36
C ASN A 665 -12.27 -7.52 15.51
N GLY A 666 -13.01 -6.95 16.48
CA GLY A 666 -14.41 -7.24 16.72
C GLY A 666 -15.34 -7.04 15.51
N SER A 667 -14.96 -6.21 14.51
CA SER A 667 -15.77 -6.04 13.29
C SER A 667 -15.76 -7.27 12.37
N LEU A 668 -14.84 -8.23 12.55
CA LEU A 668 -14.84 -9.49 11.80
C LEU A 668 -16.09 -10.34 12.09
N GLU A 669 -16.87 -10.04 13.13
CA GLU A 669 -18.21 -10.65 13.32
C GLU A 669 -19.12 -10.44 12.10
N ARG A 670 -18.92 -9.33 11.36
CA ARG A 670 -19.64 -9.00 10.12
C ARG A 670 -19.51 -10.09 9.06
N ILE A 671 -18.43 -10.87 9.04
CA ILE A 671 -18.28 -12.04 8.17
C ILE A 671 -19.45 -13.02 8.33
N PHE A 672 -19.98 -13.17 9.55
CA PHE A 672 -21.06 -14.09 9.89
C PHE A 672 -22.43 -13.39 10.00
N THR A 673 -22.45 -12.13 10.43
CA THR A 673 -23.69 -11.40 10.77
C THR A 673 -24.20 -10.45 9.67
N GLN A 674 -23.29 -9.82 8.90
CA GLN A 674 -23.63 -8.79 7.92
C GLN A 674 -24.52 -9.36 6.82
N GLU A 675 -25.63 -8.68 6.56
CA GLU A 675 -26.46 -8.98 5.40
C GLU A 675 -25.86 -8.33 4.16
N VAL A 676 -25.72 -9.10 3.09
CA VAL A 676 -25.40 -8.58 1.76
C VAL A 676 -26.70 -8.45 1.00
N TYR A 677 -27.10 -7.22 0.68
CA TYR A 677 -28.33 -6.99 -0.06
C TYR A 677 -28.22 -7.55 -1.49
N ILE A 678 -29.19 -8.39 -1.88
CA ILE A 678 -29.39 -8.87 -3.25
C ILE A 678 -30.79 -8.43 -3.70
N PRO A 679 -30.94 -7.73 -4.83
CA PRO A 679 -32.25 -7.24 -5.29
C PRO A 679 -33.27 -8.37 -5.45
N SER A 680 -34.53 -8.14 -5.06
CA SER A 680 -35.55 -9.19 -4.97
C SER A 680 -36.01 -9.83 -6.30
N TYR A 681 -35.62 -9.28 -7.45
CA TYR A 681 -35.80 -9.88 -8.77
C TYR A 681 -34.62 -10.79 -9.17
N TYR A 682 -33.51 -10.74 -8.43
CA TYR A 682 -32.25 -11.36 -8.80
C TYR A 682 -32.14 -12.77 -8.21
N LYS A 683 -31.81 -13.72 -9.07
CA LYS A 683 -31.41 -15.07 -8.69
C LYS A 683 -30.26 -15.55 -9.56
N GLY A 684 -29.18 -15.98 -8.92
CA GLY A 684 -27.93 -16.42 -9.55
C GLY A 684 -26.99 -17.13 -8.58
N GLU A 685 -25.79 -17.45 -9.06
CA GLU A 685 -24.75 -18.13 -8.28
C GLU A 685 -23.36 -17.53 -8.57
N MET A 686 -22.52 -17.49 -7.54
CA MET A 686 -21.06 -17.27 -7.64
C MET A 686 -20.36 -18.49 -8.25
N PRO A 687 -19.09 -18.40 -8.69
CA PRO A 687 -18.42 -19.54 -9.35
C PRO A 687 -18.25 -20.77 -8.45
N ASP A 688 -18.24 -20.61 -7.11
CA ASP A 688 -18.20 -21.69 -6.12
C ASP A 688 -19.58 -22.32 -5.80
N GLY A 689 -20.66 -21.85 -6.44
CA GLY A 689 -22.03 -22.26 -6.13
C GLY A 689 -22.61 -21.61 -4.87
N SER A 690 -22.02 -20.50 -4.39
CA SER A 690 -22.66 -19.64 -3.39
C SER A 690 -23.87 -18.93 -4.00
N PRO A 691 -25.05 -18.94 -3.32
CA PRO A 691 -26.26 -18.36 -3.86
C PRO A 691 -26.20 -16.83 -3.84
N LEU A 692 -26.78 -16.24 -4.88
CA LEU A 692 -27.14 -14.83 -4.94
C LEU A 692 -28.66 -14.78 -5.13
N ASP A 693 -29.42 -14.88 -4.03
CA ASP A 693 -30.88 -15.04 -4.08
C ASP A 693 -31.59 -13.91 -3.33
N GLY A 694 -32.19 -12.97 -4.07
CA GLY A 694 -32.93 -11.83 -3.50
C GLY A 694 -34.25 -12.19 -2.80
N SER A 695 -34.63 -13.46 -2.78
CA SER A 695 -35.75 -13.97 -1.97
C SER A 695 -35.29 -14.57 -0.62
N ALA A 696 -33.98 -14.62 -0.37
CA ALA A 696 -33.37 -15.15 0.85
C ALA A 696 -32.49 -14.10 1.55
N LYS A 697 -32.13 -14.36 2.82
CA LYS A 697 -31.05 -13.64 3.50
C LYS A 697 -29.72 -14.15 2.96
N ASN A 698 -28.90 -13.24 2.44
CA ASN A 698 -27.52 -13.51 2.05
C ASN A 698 -26.61 -12.78 3.07
N THR A 699 -25.48 -13.38 3.44
CA THR A 699 -24.44 -12.77 4.28
C THR A 699 -23.11 -12.76 3.55
N PHE A 700 -22.13 -12.00 4.07
CA PHE A 700 -20.77 -11.94 3.52
C PHE A 700 -20.19 -13.33 3.24
N SER A 701 -20.24 -14.21 4.24
CA SER A 701 -19.79 -15.61 4.13
C SER A 701 -20.71 -16.51 3.29
N SER A 702 -22.03 -16.28 3.28
CA SER A 702 -22.92 -17.14 2.48
C SER A 702 -22.73 -16.99 0.97
N ILE A 703 -22.23 -15.82 0.53
CA ILE A 703 -21.89 -15.55 -0.87
C ILE A 703 -20.41 -15.83 -1.20
N ARG A 704 -19.62 -16.27 -0.22
CA ARG A 704 -18.19 -16.62 -0.31
C ARG A 704 -17.93 -17.95 0.42
N LYS A 705 -18.73 -19.00 0.17
CA LYS A 705 -18.64 -20.29 0.90
C LYS A 705 -17.28 -20.94 0.81
N ILE A 706 -16.53 -20.67 -0.25
CA ILE A 706 -15.11 -20.95 -0.38
C ILE A 706 -14.26 -20.62 0.87
N TYR A 707 -14.61 -19.58 1.64
CA TYR A 707 -13.96 -19.29 2.93
C TYR A 707 -14.09 -20.46 3.93
N GLU A 708 -15.09 -21.33 3.82
CA GLU A 708 -15.22 -22.52 4.68
C GLU A 708 -14.08 -23.54 4.49
N ASP A 709 -13.21 -23.39 3.48
CA ASP A 709 -11.98 -24.16 3.32
C ASP A 709 -10.73 -23.46 3.92
N ASP A 710 -10.80 -22.16 4.21
CA ASP A 710 -9.69 -21.37 4.74
C ASP A 710 -9.41 -21.65 6.25
N PRO A 711 -8.15 -21.85 6.68
CA PRO A 711 -7.81 -22.09 8.09
C PRO A 711 -8.14 -20.93 9.03
N MET A 712 -7.80 -19.69 8.65
CA MET A 712 -8.04 -18.50 9.47
C MET A 712 -9.54 -18.22 9.61
N TYR A 713 -10.32 -18.42 8.55
CA TYR A 713 -11.78 -18.37 8.62
C TYR A 713 -12.35 -19.40 9.60
N LYS A 714 -11.82 -20.64 9.60
CA LYS A 714 -12.26 -21.69 10.55
C LYS A 714 -11.99 -21.31 11.99
N ASP A 715 -10.81 -20.74 12.28
CA ASP A 715 -10.44 -20.33 13.63
C ASP A 715 -11.24 -19.10 14.09
N CYS A 716 -11.44 -18.10 13.21
CA CYS A 716 -12.31 -16.95 13.45
C CYS A 716 -13.77 -17.38 13.71
N LYS A 717 -14.30 -18.29 12.89
CA LYS A 717 -15.65 -18.86 13.05
C LYS A 717 -15.79 -19.66 14.34
N ALA A 718 -14.77 -20.44 14.72
CA ALA A 718 -14.76 -21.18 15.98
C ALA A 718 -14.77 -20.25 17.20
N SER A 719 -14.01 -19.14 17.15
CA SER A 719 -14.09 -18.08 18.17
C SER A 719 -15.48 -17.47 18.24
N TYR A 720 -16.04 -17.04 17.10
CA TYR A 720 -17.38 -16.45 17.03
C TYR A 720 -18.47 -17.40 17.54
N GLU A 721 -18.46 -18.68 17.16
CA GLU A 721 -19.42 -19.68 17.64
C GLU A 721 -19.26 -19.98 19.15
N GLN A 722 -18.07 -19.80 19.72
CA GLN A 722 -17.80 -20.02 21.15
C GLN A 722 -18.20 -18.82 22.02
N TYR A 723 -17.92 -17.60 21.58
CA TYR A 723 -18.05 -16.39 22.41
C TYR A 723 -19.23 -15.49 22.02
N GLY A 724 -19.63 -15.50 20.75
CA GLY A 724 -20.68 -14.63 20.19
C GLY A 724 -20.16 -13.35 19.55
N ASP A 725 -18.84 -13.13 19.57
CA ASP A 725 -18.11 -12.00 18.99
C ASP A 725 -16.74 -12.47 18.45
N THR A 726 -15.96 -11.58 17.85
CA THR A 726 -14.61 -11.87 17.33
C THR A 726 -13.48 -11.22 18.13
N GLU A 727 -13.75 -10.67 19.32
CA GLU A 727 -12.72 -10.03 20.16
C GLU A 727 -11.72 -11.03 20.77
N HIS A 728 -12.08 -12.32 20.76
CA HIS A 728 -11.24 -13.43 21.17
C HIS A 728 -10.47 -14.11 20.03
N TYR A 729 -10.66 -13.68 18.78
CA TYR A 729 -9.86 -14.14 17.64
C TYR A 729 -8.67 -13.20 17.45
N THR A 730 -7.47 -13.70 17.78
CA THR A 730 -6.21 -12.98 17.55
C THR A 730 -5.51 -13.46 16.29
N TYR A 731 -4.78 -12.55 15.65
CA TYR A 731 -4.00 -12.81 14.43
C TYR A 731 -2.74 -11.94 14.37
N LYS A 732 -1.86 -12.24 13.43
CA LYS A 732 -0.78 -11.38 12.95
C LYS A 732 -1.02 -11.14 11.46
N LEU A 733 -0.82 -9.92 10.95
CA LEU A 733 -1.02 -9.61 9.53
C LEU A 733 0.19 -8.91 8.91
N HIS A 734 0.72 -9.55 7.87
CA HIS A 734 1.85 -9.13 7.06
C HIS A 734 1.36 -8.47 5.77
N ARG A 735 0.70 -7.31 5.89
CA ARG A 735 0.26 -6.54 4.73
C ARG A 735 1.46 -6.07 3.91
N PHE A 736 1.38 -6.22 2.59
CA PHE A 736 2.48 -5.86 1.69
C PHE A 736 2.80 -4.35 1.76
N TRP A 737 1.77 -3.51 1.87
CA TRP A 737 1.94 -2.06 2.01
C TRP A 737 2.50 -1.64 3.39
N HIS A 738 2.18 -2.35 4.48
CA HIS A 738 2.83 -2.13 5.79
C HIS A 738 4.34 -2.26 5.66
N MET A 739 4.79 -3.34 5.00
CA MET A 739 6.21 -3.59 4.77
C MET A 739 6.79 -2.57 3.79
N GLY A 740 6.01 -2.16 2.78
CA GLY A 740 6.36 -1.11 1.85
C GLY A 740 6.74 0.21 2.52
N ASP A 741 5.91 0.72 3.42
CA ASP A 741 6.23 1.92 4.21
C ASP A 741 7.42 1.69 5.16
N ALA A 742 7.50 0.54 5.84
CA ALA A 742 8.61 0.23 6.76
C ALA A 742 9.98 0.16 6.04
N ILE A 743 10.02 -0.46 4.86
CA ILE A 743 11.18 -0.53 3.96
C ILE A 743 11.55 0.88 3.49
N VAL A 744 10.61 1.62 2.91
CA VAL A 744 10.88 2.96 2.37
C VAL A 744 11.35 3.92 3.47
N THR A 745 10.77 3.89 4.68
CA THR A 745 11.20 4.74 5.79
C THR A 745 12.59 4.38 6.30
N SER A 746 12.92 3.09 6.41
CA SER A 746 14.28 2.64 6.74
C SER A 746 15.28 3.10 5.68
N GLY A 747 14.88 3.06 4.40
CA GLY A 747 15.65 3.62 3.29
C GLY A 747 15.82 5.14 3.35
N MET A 748 14.79 5.90 3.73
CA MET A 748 14.88 7.35 3.90
C MET A 748 15.83 7.73 5.05
N PHE A 749 15.84 6.98 6.15
CA PHE A 749 16.90 7.11 7.17
C PHE A 749 18.28 6.82 6.59
N ALA A 750 18.48 5.67 5.92
CA ALA A 750 19.77 5.32 5.31
C ALA A 750 20.26 6.33 4.24
N LEU A 751 19.34 6.97 3.54
CA LEU A 751 19.62 7.97 2.51
C LEU A 751 20.02 9.32 3.11
N LEU A 752 19.17 9.87 3.97
CA LEU A 752 19.22 11.26 4.47
C LEU A 752 19.94 11.41 5.82
N TYR A 753 19.90 10.38 6.67
CA TYR A 753 20.52 10.32 8.00
C TYR A 753 21.34 9.04 8.19
N PRO A 754 22.34 8.78 7.33
CA PRO A 754 23.16 7.55 7.40
C PRO A 754 23.91 7.38 8.72
N ASP A 755 24.15 8.48 9.43
CA ASP A 755 24.87 8.54 10.70
C ASP A 755 23.92 8.41 11.91
N VAL A 756 22.59 8.32 11.70
CA VAL A 756 21.62 8.02 12.75
C VAL A 756 21.41 6.52 12.84
N ASN A 757 21.70 5.95 14.02
CA ASN A 757 21.58 4.52 14.25
C ASN A 757 20.25 4.19 14.96
N PRO A 758 19.65 3.02 14.67
CA PRO A 758 18.58 2.47 15.48
C PRO A 758 19.00 2.31 16.94
N ILE A 759 18.06 2.55 17.85
CA ILE A 759 18.30 2.44 19.29
C ILE A 759 18.41 0.94 19.65
N CYS A 760 19.40 0.58 20.48
CA CYS A 760 19.59 -0.77 21.01
C CYS A 760 19.74 -0.74 22.54
N LYS A 761 19.09 -1.68 23.26
CA LYS A 761 19.06 -1.67 24.74
C LYS A 761 20.38 -2.07 25.40
N ASP A 762 21.24 -2.80 24.69
CA ASP A 762 22.54 -3.29 25.21
C ASP A 762 23.68 -2.25 25.20
N GLY A 763 23.37 -0.94 25.14
CA GLY A 763 24.30 0.08 25.63
C GLY A 763 24.51 1.34 24.78
N GLY A 764 23.44 1.98 24.28
CA GLY A 764 23.53 3.32 23.67
C GLY A 764 24.24 3.34 22.30
N PRO A 765 24.51 4.53 21.73
CA PRO A 765 25.22 4.61 20.46
C PRO A 765 26.65 4.09 20.65
N THR A 766 26.96 2.98 19.98
CA THR A 766 28.37 2.60 19.76
C THR A 766 28.92 3.54 18.70
N PRO A 767 29.91 4.40 18.99
CA PRO A 767 30.39 5.36 17.99
C PRO A 767 31.13 4.60 16.89
N THR A 768 30.56 4.54 15.70
CA THR A 768 31.25 4.05 14.51
C THR A 768 32.37 5.03 14.18
N GLU A 769 33.63 4.64 14.40
CA GLU A 769 34.77 5.49 14.08
C GLU A 769 34.79 5.77 12.55
N PRO A 770 35.05 7.02 12.11
CA PRO A 770 34.92 7.37 10.69
C PRO A 770 35.83 6.51 9.80
N PRO A 771 35.39 6.16 8.56
CA PRO A 771 36.15 5.28 7.68
C PRO A 771 37.50 5.91 7.33
N THR A 772 38.57 5.34 7.89
CA THR A 772 39.95 5.73 7.56
C THR A 772 40.33 5.18 6.19
N THR A 773 41.16 5.95 5.49
CA THR A 773 41.52 5.72 4.08
C THR A 773 42.27 4.40 3.86
N PRO A 774 42.14 3.78 2.66
CA PRO A 774 42.67 2.45 2.41
C PRO A 774 44.21 2.40 2.50
N PRO A 775 44.80 1.37 3.14
CA PRO A 775 46.24 1.28 3.32
C PRO A 775 46.96 0.91 2.01
N THR A 776 48.13 1.53 1.82
CA THR A 776 49.09 1.15 0.77
C THR A 776 49.99 0.00 1.24
N ASP A 777 50.52 -0.78 0.29
CA ASP A 777 51.25 -2.04 0.52
C ASP A 777 52.44 -1.97 1.53
N PRO A 778 52.76 -3.09 2.20
CA PRO A 778 53.67 -3.11 3.36
C PRO A 778 55.15 -3.39 3.01
N PRO A 779 56.08 -3.02 3.91
CA PRO A 779 57.41 -3.63 3.98
C PRO A 779 57.72 -4.31 5.33
N THR A 780 57.64 -5.64 5.34
CA THR A 780 58.58 -6.60 5.97
C THR A 780 59.19 -6.38 7.38
N THR A 781 58.69 -7.15 8.35
CA THR A 781 59.46 -7.97 9.35
C THR A 781 60.31 -7.27 10.46
N PRO A 782 60.84 -7.99 11.48
CA PRO A 782 60.13 -8.55 12.67
C PRO A 782 60.77 -8.09 14.01
N PRO A 783 60.17 -8.34 15.21
CA PRO A 783 60.84 -9.27 16.15
C PRO A 783 59.97 -10.00 17.23
N THR A 784 60.63 -10.97 17.87
CA THR A 784 60.34 -11.92 18.97
C THR A 784 59.77 -11.46 20.33
N ASP A 785 59.18 -12.44 21.06
CA ASP A 785 58.66 -12.54 22.46
C ASP A 785 59.67 -12.18 23.60
N PRO A 786 59.36 -12.29 24.93
CA PRO A 786 58.13 -12.68 25.70
C PRO A 786 57.79 -11.61 26.82
N PRO A 787 57.24 -11.84 28.06
CA PRO A 787 56.67 -13.03 28.75
C PRO A 787 55.42 -12.89 29.70
N THR A 788 54.72 -14.02 29.93
CA THR A 788 54.09 -14.55 31.19
C THR A 788 52.95 -13.77 31.93
N THR A 789 51.65 -14.12 31.80
CA THR A 789 50.80 -15.11 32.58
C THR A 789 50.34 -14.60 33.98
N PRO A 790 49.11 -14.87 34.52
CA PRO A 790 48.11 -15.89 34.15
C PRO A 790 46.68 -15.39 33.85
N GLU A 791 45.96 -16.15 33.01
CA GLU A 791 44.50 -16.32 33.13
C GLU A 791 44.12 -17.80 32.93
N VAL A 792 42.92 -18.19 33.38
CA VAL A 792 42.61 -19.56 33.82
C VAL A 792 42.36 -20.54 32.67
N THR A 793 43.04 -21.68 32.71
CA THR A 793 42.85 -22.78 31.76
C THR A 793 41.63 -23.63 32.12
N THR A 794 40.64 -23.70 31.23
CA THR A 794 39.74 -24.86 31.10
C THR A 794 40.05 -25.56 29.79
N THR A 795 40.68 -26.73 29.87
CA THR A 795 41.05 -27.53 28.70
C THR A 795 39.79 -28.24 28.18
N PRO A 796 39.34 -28.03 26.93
CA PRO A 796 38.40 -28.95 26.30
C PRO A 796 39.14 -30.28 26.10
N GLY A 797 38.55 -31.40 26.54
CA GLY A 797 39.07 -32.69 26.17
C GLY A 797 38.90 -32.86 24.66
N THR A 798 40.00 -33.00 23.91
CA THR A 798 39.94 -33.32 22.48
C THR A 798 39.27 -34.67 22.31
N VAL A 799 38.06 -34.66 21.76
CA VAL A 799 37.39 -35.89 21.30
C VAL A 799 38.13 -36.34 20.05
N ASP A 800 38.77 -37.51 20.10
CA ASP A 800 39.47 -38.06 18.94
C ASP A 800 38.47 -38.31 17.80
N VAL A 801 38.86 -37.94 16.58
CA VAL A 801 38.01 -38.14 15.40
C VAL A 801 37.90 -39.63 15.10
N THR A 802 36.66 -40.12 15.04
CA THR A 802 36.39 -41.55 14.82
C THR A 802 36.25 -41.88 13.34
N MET A 803 35.69 -40.96 12.55
CA MET A 803 35.54 -41.08 11.10
C MET A 803 35.33 -39.69 10.48
N TRP A 804 36.24 -39.21 9.64
CA TRP A 804 36.18 -37.86 9.06
C TRP A 804 34.94 -37.69 8.18
N GLY A 805 34.06 -36.74 8.49
CA GLY A 805 32.85 -36.48 7.74
C GLY A 805 31.63 -37.32 8.12
N ASP A 806 31.71 -38.19 9.12
CA ASP A 806 30.57 -38.92 9.72
C ASP A 806 29.95 -38.05 10.82
N ALA A 807 29.29 -36.96 10.41
CA ALA A 807 28.77 -35.92 11.29
C ALA A 807 27.54 -36.38 12.09
N ASN A 808 26.75 -37.31 11.55
CA ASN A 808 25.57 -37.88 12.21
C ASN A 808 25.84 -39.21 12.97
N GLU A 809 27.08 -39.71 12.95
CA GLU A 809 27.56 -40.91 13.63
C GLU A 809 26.92 -42.25 13.16
N ASP A 810 26.36 -42.30 11.94
CA ASP A 810 25.80 -43.53 11.34
C ASP A 810 26.84 -44.49 10.74
N LYS A 811 28.12 -44.09 10.74
CA LYS A 811 29.29 -44.84 10.21
C LYS A 811 29.35 -44.90 8.69
N LYS A 812 28.77 -43.91 8.04
CA LYS A 812 28.94 -43.61 6.61
C LYS A 812 29.34 -42.15 6.48
N VAL A 813 29.86 -41.79 5.31
CA VAL A 813 30.06 -40.39 4.92
C VAL A 813 29.26 -40.20 3.65
N ASN A 814 28.20 -39.41 3.72
CA ASN A 814 27.31 -39.18 2.59
C ASN A 814 26.62 -37.80 2.69
N VAL A 815 25.77 -37.46 1.72
CA VAL A 815 25.01 -36.20 1.73
C VAL A 815 24.25 -35.92 3.04
N ALA A 816 23.80 -36.93 3.79
CA ALA A 816 23.12 -36.74 5.08
C ALA A 816 24.02 -36.07 6.14
N ASP A 817 25.33 -36.31 6.10
CA ASP A 817 26.31 -35.69 6.99
C ASP A 817 26.53 -34.22 6.64
N ALA A 818 26.63 -33.91 5.34
CA ALA A 818 26.72 -32.53 4.88
C ALA A 818 25.44 -31.74 5.20
N VAL A 819 24.27 -32.38 5.12
CA VAL A 819 23.00 -31.77 5.56
C VAL A 819 23.00 -31.55 7.08
N ALA A 820 23.48 -32.50 7.88
CA ALA A 820 23.58 -32.33 9.33
C ALA A 820 24.53 -31.17 9.72
N VAL A 821 25.65 -31.01 9.01
CA VAL A 821 26.56 -29.86 9.17
C VAL A 821 25.88 -28.55 8.81
N LEU A 822 25.21 -28.46 7.66
CA LEU A 822 24.50 -27.23 7.25
C LEU A 822 23.35 -26.89 8.22
N GLN A 823 22.58 -27.88 8.66
CA GLN A 823 21.52 -27.72 9.66
C GLN A 823 22.06 -27.21 10.99
N TYR A 824 23.20 -27.76 11.45
CA TYR A 824 23.88 -27.29 12.66
C TYR A 824 24.35 -25.85 12.51
N ILE A 825 24.96 -25.47 11.38
CA ILE A 825 25.39 -24.08 11.11
C ILE A 825 24.19 -23.12 11.11
N CYS A 826 23.08 -23.49 10.48
CA CYS A 826 21.87 -22.66 10.44
C CYS A 826 21.14 -22.56 11.79
N ASN A 827 21.11 -23.61 12.60
CA ASN A 827 20.45 -23.58 13.91
C ASN A 827 21.02 -24.63 14.89
N GLN A 828 22.09 -24.26 15.59
CA GLN A 828 22.81 -25.13 16.53
C GLN A 828 21.92 -25.66 17.67
N THR A 829 20.88 -24.91 18.06
CA THR A 829 19.96 -25.29 19.15
C THR A 829 18.97 -26.38 18.73
N LYS A 830 18.45 -26.31 17.50
CA LYS A 830 17.48 -27.28 16.95
C LYS A 830 18.15 -28.52 16.38
N TYR A 831 19.35 -28.37 15.80
CA TYR A 831 20.09 -29.43 15.12
C TYR A 831 21.48 -29.64 15.73
N ALA A 832 21.53 -29.74 17.07
CA ALA A 832 22.78 -29.92 17.81
C ALA A 832 23.49 -31.22 17.41
N LEU A 833 24.72 -31.10 16.90
CA LEU A 833 25.65 -32.23 16.78
C LEU A 833 26.19 -32.60 18.16
N THR A 834 26.45 -33.89 18.39
CA THR A 834 27.17 -34.35 19.60
C THR A 834 28.62 -33.88 19.55
N GLU A 835 29.35 -33.94 20.67
CA GLU A 835 30.78 -33.62 20.67
C GLU A 835 31.61 -34.54 19.75
N GLN A 836 31.17 -35.78 19.50
CA GLN A 836 31.80 -36.68 18.53
C GLN A 836 31.41 -36.34 17.09
N GLY A 837 30.14 -36.04 16.84
CA GLY A 837 29.65 -35.56 15.53
C GLY A 837 30.33 -34.25 15.13
N LYS A 838 30.58 -33.35 16.08
CA LYS A 838 31.37 -32.12 15.86
C LYS A 838 32.82 -32.40 15.49
N ALA A 839 33.49 -33.28 16.24
CA ALA A 839 34.87 -33.68 15.94
C ALA A 839 35.00 -34.37 14.58
N ASN A 840 34.01 -35.19 14.21
CA ASN A 840 33.93 -35.82 12.89
C ASN A 840 33.60 -34.82 11.77
N ALA A 841 32.82 -33.77 12.04
CA ALA A 841 32.39 -32.77 11.06
C ALA A 841 33.46 -31.75 10.68
N ASP A 842 34.37 -31.38 11.60
CA ASP A 842 35.44 -30.38 11.42
C ASP A 842 36.59 -30.95 10.54
N VAL A 843 36.32 -31.15 9.24
CA VAL A 843 37.17 -31.85 8.25
C VAL A 843 38.08 -30.90 7.44
N VAL A 844 37.85 -29.58 7.49
CA VAL A 844 38.63 -28.53 6.81
C VAL A 844 39.34 -27.65 7.83
N ASP A 845 40.67 -27.52 7.71
CA ASP A 845 41.50 -26.74 8.64
C ASP A 845 41.25 -27.10 10.13
N HIS A 846 41.08 -28.40 10.40
CA HIS A 846 40.63 -28.99 11.67
C HIS A 846 41.12 -28.29 12.94
N GLY A 847 40.17 -27.98 13.83
CA GLY A 847 40.38 -27.20 15.05
C GLY A 847 40.09 -25.70 14.89
N GLN A 848 39.63 -25.26 13.71
CA GLN A 848 39.01 -23.95 13.51
C GLN A 848 37.48 -23.97 13.80
N GLY A 849 36.86 -25.15 13.88
CA GLY A 849 35.43 -25.31 14.09
C GLY A 849 34.65 -25.48 12.79
N ILE A 850 33.37 -25.85 12.90
CA ILE A 850 32.56 -26.36 11.79
C ILE A 850 32.02 -25.22 10.92
N THR A 851 32.23 -25.32 9.61
CA THR A 851 31.93 -24.30 8.59
C THR A 851 31.20 -24.89 7.37
N GLY A 852 30.79 -24.03 6.43
CA GLY A 852 30.23 -24.48 5.15
C GLY A 852 31.22 -25.22 4.26
N ASP A 853 32.53 -24.97 4.42
CA ASP A 853 33.58 -25.69 3.67
C ASP A 853 33.66 -27.16 4.09
N ASP A 854 33.32 -27.49 5.35
CA ASP A 854 33.21 -28.86 5.84
C ASP A 854 32.08 -29.65 5.16
N ALA A 855 30.89 -29.06 5.06
CA ALA A 855 29.80 -29.63 4.30
C ALA A 855 30.18 -29.85 2.83
N MET A 856 30.91 -28.92 2.21
CA MET A 856 31.43 -29.08 0.84
C MET A 856 32.49 -30.20 0.75
N ALA A 857 33.38 -30.33 1.72
CA ALA A 857 34.37 -31.41 1.77
C ALA A 857 33.70 -32.79 1.93
N ILE A 858 32.68 -32.90 2.77
CA ILE A 858 31.86 -34.11 2.95
C ILE A 858 31.13 -34.49 1.65
N GLN A 859 30.52 -33.52 0.95
CA GLN A 859 29.92 -33.77 -0.38
C GLN A 859 30.95 -34.26 -1.40
N LYS A 860 32.18 -33.75 -1.36
CA LYS A 860 33.29 -34.22 -2.21
C LYS A 860 33.81 -35.61 -1.80
N MET A 861 33.69 -36.02 -0.54
CA MET A 861 33.96 -37.39 -0.09
C MET A 861 32.89 -38.38 -0.58
N ASP A 862 31.61 -38.02 -0.49
CA ASP A 862 30.49 -38.82 -1.05
C ASP A 862 30.65 -39.00 -2.57
N ALA A 863 31.02 -37.92 -3.27
CA ALA A 863 31.37 -37.94 -4.70
C ALA A 863 32.70 -38.67 -5.04
N SER A 864 33.41 -39.22 -4.05
CA SER A 864 34.72 -39.90 -4.21
C SER A 864 35.84 -39.04 -4.81
N LEU A 865 35.73 -37.71 -4.72
CA LEU A 865 36.75 -36.74 -5.15
C LEU A 865 37.82 -36.52 -4.08
N ILE A 866 37.45 -36.67 -2.80
CA ILE A 866 38.32 -36.68 -1.63
C ILE A 866 38.20 -38.05 -0.96
N LYS A 867 39.28 -38.62 -0.43
CA LYS A 867 39.21 -39.85 0.38
C LYS A 867 39.28 -39.50 1.86
N GLN A 868 38.69 -40.36 2.69
CA GLN A 868 38.90 -40.42 4.14
C GLN A 868 40.38 -40.29 4.58
N SER A 869 41.31 -40.85 3.80
CA SER A 869 42.76 -40.78 4.06
C SER A 869 43.39 -39.41 3.85
N ASP A 870 42.68 -38.51 3.16
CA ASP A 870 43.17 -37.21 2.74
C ASP A 870 42.72 -36.12 3.74
N CYS A 871 41.89 -36.48 4.74
CA CYS A 871 41.37 -35.60 5.78
C CYS A 871 42.23 -35.61 7.06
N PRO A 872 42.32 -34.47 7.78
CA PRO A 872 41.68 -33.20 7.46
C PRO A 872 42.39 -32.49 6.30
N VAL A 873 41.62 -31.84 5.42
CA VAL A 873 42.14 -31.08 4.27
C VAL A 873 42.31 -29.61 4.65
N SER A 874 43.12 -28.85 3.92
CA SER A 874 43.12 -27.39 4.07
C SER A 874 42.08 -26.73 3.15
N SER A 875 41.54 -25.58 3.56
CA SER A 875 40.66 -24.76 2.71
C SER A 875 41.33 -24.33 1.39
N SER A 876 42.66 -24.22 1.39
CA SER A 876 43.47 -23.95 0.18
C SER A 876 43.49 -25.12 -0.81
N ASP A 877 43.52 -26.36 -0.34
CA ASP A 877 43.55 -27.56 -1.19
C ASP A 877 42.16 -28.08 -1.56
N LEU A 878 41.12 -27.77 -0.77
CA LEU A 878 39.73 -28.11 -1.05
C LEU A 878 39.25 -27.65 -2.45
N LYS A 879 39.84 -26.57 -2.99
CA LYS A 879 39.56 -26.01 -4.33
C LYS A 879 40.28 -26.75 -5.47
N ASN A 880 41.26 -27.59 -5.16
CA ASN A 880 42.06 -28.35 -6.12
C ASN A 880 41.43 -29.72 -6.47
N PHE A 881 40.57 -30.27 -5.60
CA PHE A 881 39.77 -31.47 -5.89
C PHE A 881 38.60 -31.13 -6.82
N LYS A 882 38.58 -31.74 -8.02
CA LYS A 882 37.63 -31.51 -9.12
C LYS A 882 37.11 -32.81 -9.70
#